data_AF-A0AAW1LID8-F1
#
_entry.id   AF-A0AAW1LID8-F1
#
_cell.length_a   1.000
_cell.length_b   1.000
_cell.length_c   1.000
_cell.angle_alpha   90.00
_cell.angle_beta   90.00
_cell.angle_gamma   90.00
#
_symmetry.space_group_name_H-M   'P 1'
#
loop_
_entity.id
_entity.type
_entity.pdbx_description
1 polymer ?
#
loop_
_entity_poly.entity_id
_entity_poly.type
_entity_poly.pdbx_seq_one_letter_code
_entity_poly.pdbx_strand_id
1 'polypeptide(L)'
;MQSEGKGRGGGRGRGRGSGGRDGGGGSGGGGRGRGGRDGGSGGGGRGRGGQHNQQQFQQQQFNYRPQQQQRPQQPPQQPRPYRPVQGQGAWPGWRPVSSSGGSVGGGGGGSYAASLQRPSESPTVVSGGGSGGSVGGGGGGGSYAARLQRPSESPTAVSAPIVPKMQALKISEETSSSSSTERILPIKRPDKGGVQKIRTVDILVNHFPVRFNPESVIRHYDIDVRPEEGFARGRPTKLSKSSLSLLKDKLFADNSEFPLEMTGYDGEKNIFSAVQLPTGQFTVKLSDEEGTRQRSFIFTVNLVNELKLHKLKDYLRGDVLQLPRDVLQAMDIVMKENPRRHMVSIGKTFHPADFDPRNDLGGGIAASKGFQHSLKPTSQGLALCLDYSVLAVRKRISVLEFLKEHVYGFEFGSFQRLKRQIMSALKGLKVTVTHRRTKQKYTVTGFTDQRACDITFTTEDPNGQVPPKTVRLLDYFREKYPELNIKHPTLPCLDVGKGGRVNYLPIELCVLVEGQRYPKEDLDYNAAAFLKEMSLVQPNDRKRTICGMLKDKHGPCGGDISTNFGIDVLKDMTRLQGRVIKPPQLMLKAENGNMVGVAVDRESCQWNLIRNTVVEGKSLLRWAVLDFSSNGRPADRLNDSFIPKLVARCNKLGLYMNEPLFTEAGDMRQIASAEALLPLMERINNRARQVGKGNLQLLLCVMTRKDHGYKHIKWVSETKVGIVTQCCLSKMANKGQDQYLANLGMKINAKLGGINVDLSNPLPLFDDDSHVMLIGADVNHPRPMDVGSPSIAALVGSTSRRVATKYVQRISAQKHRCEKIIGFGRLCLELIESYEKINGVKPQKLIIFRDGVSEGQFDMVLHEELLDLERAMKASGFFCTVTLIVAQKRHQTRLFLEPQSKQGRSNNVPPGTVVDTTIIHPFEFDFYLCSHYGSIGTSKPTHYHVLWDEHNFSSDKLQQLIYDLCFTFARCCKPVSLVPPVYYADDLAYRGRLYYEAQTESRLSSGSSSSSLASEVTFDENFYKLHSSIENGMFFI
;
A
#
# COMPACT_ATOMS: atom_id res chain seq x y z
N MET A 1 37.13 -42.30 -15.52
CA MET A 1 38.04 -42.96 -14.55
C MET A 1 37.25 -43.07 -13.26
N GLN A 2 36.73 -44.22 -12.81
CA GLN A 2 37.41 -45.48 -12.42
C GLN A 2 38.51 -45.19 -11.38
N SER A 3 38.61 -45.86 -10.23
CA SER A 3 38.08 -47.19 -9.81
C SER A 3 38.03 -47.38 -8.27
N GLU A 4 37.14 -48.28 -7.81
CA GLU A 4 37.25 -49.33 -6.75
C GLU A 4 38.13 -49.16 -5.47
N GLY A 5 37.84 -49.76 -4.30
CA GLY A 5 36.73 -50.62 -3.86
C GLY A 5 37.04 -51.46 -2.58
N LYS A 6 36.02 -52.18 -2.04
CA LYS A 6 36.02 -53.19 -0.93
C LYS A 6 36.15 -52.67 0.53
N GLY A 7 35.44 -53.21 1.55
CA GLY A 7 34.31 -54.16 1.57
C GLY A 7 33.98 -54.78 2.97
N ARG A 8 32.84 -55.52 3.04
CA ARG A 8 32.26 -56.35 4.15
C ARG A 8 31.56 -55.62 5.33
N GLY A 9 30.41 -56.09 5.86
CA GLY A 9 29.49 -57.16 5.40
C GLY A 9 28.35 -57.52 6.39
N GLY A 10 27.29 -58.20 5.89
CA GLY A 10 26.19 -58.85 6.65
C GLY A 10 24.91 -58.00 6.87
N GLY A 11 23.67 -58.51 6.74
CA GLY A 11 23.18 -59.81 6.24
C GLY A 11 21.67 -60.06 6.54
N ARG A 12 20.98 -60.85 5.69
CA ARG A 12 19.54 -61.28 5.74
C ARG A 12 18.48 -60.18 5.39
N GLY A 13 17.43 -60.41 4.59
CA GLY A 13 17.10 -61.54 3.69
C GLY A 13 15.58 -61.85 3.58
N ARG A 14 15.09 -62.18 2.35
CA ARG A 14 13.72 -62.59 1.92
C ARG A 14 12.70 -61.46 1.66
N GLY A 15 11.89 -61.43 0.57
CA GLY A 15 11.95 -62.13 -0.73
C GLY A 15 10.59 -62.61 -1.32
N ARG A 16 10.39 -62.43 -2.65
CA ARG A 16 9.28 -62.92 -3.55
C ARG A 16 7.92 -62.19 -3.44
N GLY A 17 7.08 -62.05 -4.47
CA GLY A 17 7.11 -62.38 -5.93
C GLY A 17 5.88 -61.72 -6.61
N SER A 18 5.90 -61.20 -7.85
CA SER A 18 5.85 -61.85 -9.19
C SER A 18 4.48 -62.41 -9.64
N GLY A 19 3.89 -61.83 -10.71
CA GLY A 19 2.72 -62.33 -11.47
C GLY A 19 1.34 -61.78 -11.03
N GLY A 20 0.32 -61.62 -11.89
CA GLY A 20 0.27 -61.72 -13.36
C GLY A 20 -1.10 -62.17 -13.92
N ARG A 21 -1.72 -61.34 -14.77
CA ARG A 21 -2.72 -61.62 -15.84
C ARG A 21 -4.16 -62.15 -15.51
N ASP A 22 -5.07 -61.70 -16.40
CA ASP A 22 -6.36 -62.27 -16.88
C ASP A 22 -7.45 -62.63 -15.84
N GLY A 23 -8.76 -62.65 -16.09
CA GLY A 23 -9.69 -62.29 -17.20
C GLY A 23 -11.13 -62.29 -16.60
N GLY A 24 -12.14 -61.58 -17.07
CA GLY A 24 -12.91 -61.87 -18.30
C GLY A 24 -14.30 -62.48 -17.97
N GLY A 25 -15.40 -61.78 -18.29
CA GLY A 25 -16.79 -62.27 -18.20
C GLY A 25 -17.42 -62.37 -16.79
N GLY A 26 -18.75 -62.33 -16.61
CA GLY A 26 -19.82 -62.06 -17.57
C GLY A 26 -21.23 -62.11 -16.93
N SER A 27 -22.14 -61.31 -17.49
CA SER A 27 -23.60 -61.52 -17.66
C SER A 27 -24.46 -62.24 -16.60
N GLY A 28 -25.51 -61.54 -16.13
CA GLY A 28 -26.76 -62.12 -15.59
C GLY A 28 -27.22 -61.49 -14.26
N GLY A 29 -28.51 -61.14 -14.04
CA GLY A 29 -29.67 -61.17 -14.94
C GLY A 29 -30.98 -61.33 -14.17
N GLY A 30 -31.76 -60.25 -13.99
CA GLY A 30 -33.10 -60.27 -13.35
C GLY A 30 -33.10 -60.35 -11.80
N GLY A 31 -34.14 -59.89 -11.10
CA GLY A 31 -35.31 -59.14 -11.57
C GLY A 31 -36.34 -58.81 -10.45
N ARG A 32 -37.06 -57.69 -10.65
CA ARG A 32 -38.44 -57.34 -10.20
C ARG A 32 -38.95 -57.64 -8.77
N GLY A 33 -39.47 -56.60 -8.11
CA GLY A 33 -40.45 -56.66 -7.00
C GLY A 33 -40.42 -55.38 -6.15
N ARG A 34 -41.13 -54.27 -6.44
CA ARG A 34 -42.59 -53.93 -6.36
C ARG A 34 -43.20 -53.93 -4.94
N GLY A 35 -43.82 -52.79 -4.58
CA GLY A 35 -44.64 -52.57 -3.38
C GLY A 35 -43.84 -52.08 -2.16
N GLY A 36 -44.33 -51.17 -1.30
CA GLY A 36 -45.56 -50.39 -1.34
C GLY A 36 -45.69 -49.47 -0.11
N ARG A 37 -45.99 -48.19 -0.37
CA ARG A 37 -46.89 -47.24 0.32
C ARG A 37 -47.10 -47.24 1.86
N ASP A 38 -47.14 -45.99 2.37
CA ASP A 38 -47.99 -45.42 3.42
C ASP A 38 -48.01 -46.12 4.79
N GLY A 39 -47.41 -45.55 5.85
CA GLY A 39 -48.08 -44.61 6.78
C GLY A 39 -48.51 -45.38 8.06
N GLY A 40 -48.58 -44.84 9.28
CA GLY A 40 -48.26 -43.54 9.87
C GLY A 40 -48.70 -43.54 11.35
N SER A 41 -48.31 -42.53 12.14
CA SER A 41 -48.96 -42.11 13.41
C SER A 41 -48.83 -42.95 14.71
N GLY A 42 -48.21 -42.34 15.73
CA GLY A 42 -48.53 -42.50 17.18
C GLY A 42 -47.95 -43.72 17.94
N GLY A 43 -47.62 -43.64 19.25
CA GLY A 43 -47.55 -42.48 20.16
C GLY A 43 -47.50 -42.87 21.66
N GLY A 44 -46.57 -42.30 22.44
CA GLY A 44 -46.42 -42.47 23.92
C GLY A 44 -45.83 -43.83 24.37
N GLY A 45 -45.13 -44.02 25.50
CA GLY A 45 -44.66 -43.19 26.65
C GLY A 45 -44.11 -44.16 27.76
N ARG A 46 -43.50 -43.81 28.90
CA ARG A 46 -43.07 -42.58 29.62
C ARG A 46 -41.95 -42.94 30.63
N GLY A 47 -41.02 -42.03 30.98
CA GLY A 47 -40.11 -42.13 32.17
C GLY A 47 -38.65 -41.73 31.89
N ARG A 48 -38.21 -40.48 32.16
CA ARG A 48 -37.67 -39.90 33.43
C ARG A 48 -36.34 -40.55 33.91
N GLY A 49 -35.23 -39.83 34.09
CA GLY A 49 -34.94 -38.39 33.83
C GLY A 49 -33.53 -37.92 34.30
N GLY A 50 -33.20 -36.63 34.10
CA GLY A 50 -31.98 -35.93 34.61
C GLY A 50 -30.89 -35.68 33.54
N GLN A 51 -30.86 -34.59 32.73
CA GLN A 51 -30.70 -33.13 32.95
C GLN A 51 -29.27 -32.59 33.21
N HIS A 52 -28.71 -31.92 32.19
CA HIS A 52 -28.15 -30.55 32.31
C HIS A 52 -28.24 -29.81 30.95
N ASN A 53 -28.82 -28.59 30.96
CA ASN A 53 -29.10 -27.71 29.81
C ASN A 53 -27.93 -26.70 29.59
N GLN A 54 -27.56 -26.16 28.41
CA GLN A 54 -28.27 -25.57 27.24
C GLN A 54 -29.16 -24.33 27.53
N GLN A 55 -28.74 -23.16 27.05
CA GLN A 55 -29.58 -21.95 26.97
C GLN A 55 -29.52 -21.34 25.56
N GLN A 56 -30.71 -21.10 24.99
CA GLN A 56 -30.92 -20.32 23.77
C GLN A 56 -31.17 -18.85 24.13
N PHE A 57 -30.81 -17.91 23.25
CA PHE A 57 -31.22 -16.52 23.35
C PHE A 57 -32.41 -16.23 22.44
N GLN A 58 -33.53 -15.77 23.02
CA GLN A 58 -34.63 -15.14 22.27
C GLN A 58 -34.35 -13.64 22.06
N GLN A 59 -34.83 -13.11 20.94
CA GLN A 59 -34.99 -11.67 20.72
C GLN A 59 -36.46 -11.30 20.91
N GLN A 60 -36.74 -10.18 21.57
CA GLN A 60 -38.05 -9.53 21.51
C GLN A 60 -37.91 -8.08 21.03
N GLN A 61 -38.91 -7.66 20.26
CA GLN A 61 -39.02 -6.35 19.63
C GLN A 61 -39.62 -5.33 20.61
N PHE A 62 -39.34 -4.04 20.43
CA PHE A 62 -40.26 -2.99 20.86
C PHE A 62 -40.41 -1.88 19.80
N ASN A 63 -41.67 -1.58 19.49
CA ASN A 63 -42.13 -0.44 18.70
C ASN A 63 -42.22 0.82 19.59
N TYR A 64 -42.09 2.00 19.00
CA TYR A 64 -42.63 3.24 19.58
C TYR A 64 -43.22 4.18 18.51
N ARG A 65 -44.40 4.72 18.81
CA ARG A 65 -45.02 5.90 18.15
C ARG A 65 -45.56 6.85 19.26
N PRO A 66 -45.86 8.14 18.95
CA PRO A 66 -45.75 9.23 19.93
C PRO A 66 -47.07 9.93 20.33
N GLN A 67 -47.06 10.63 21.48
CA GLN A 67 -47.88 11.79 21.92
C GLN A 67 -47.53 12.06 23.41
N GLN A 68 -47.72 13.20 24.09
CA GLN A 68 -47.84 14.64 23.81
C GLN A 68 -48.00 15.33 25.21
N GLN A 69 -47.29 16.45 25.47
CA GLN A 69 -47.56 17.46 26.53
C GLN A 69 -47.46 16.97 28.03
N GLN A 70 -47.17 17.79 29.05
CA GLN A 70 -47.24 19.25 29.25
C GLN A 70 -45.96 19.89 29.87
N ARG A 71 -45.98 21.22 30.04
CA ARG A 71 -44.96 22.17 30.55
C ARG A 71 -45.44 22.74 31.91
N PRO A 72 -44.80 23.75 32.57
CA PRO A 72 -43.41 24.26 32.52
C PRO A 72 -42.75 24.51 33.91
N GLN A 73 -41.43 24.72 33.98
CA GLN A 73 -40.79 25.68 34.93
C GLN A 73 -39.51 26.30 34.30
N GLN A 74 -39.05 27.44 34.82
CA GLN A 74 -38.03 28.33 34.23
C GLN A 74 -36.58 27.98 34.63
N PRO A 75 -35.56 28.32 33.82
CA PRO A 75 -34.14 28.23 34.19
C PRO A 75 -33.56 29.56 34.73
N PRO A 76 -32.56 29.53 35.63
CA PRO A 76 -31.82 30.72 36.08
C PRO A 76 -30.76 31.19 35.07
N GLN A 77 -30.20 32.38 35.34
CA GLN A 77 -29.53 33.27 34.38
C GLN A 77 -28.05 32.94 34.09
N GLN A 78 -27.56 33.33 32.90
CA GLN A 78 -26.13 33.41 32.57
C GLN A 78 -25.58 34.84 32.76
N PRO A 79 -24.31 35.01 33.18
CA PRO A 79 -23.59 36.27 33.02
C PRO A 79 -23.05 36.44 31.58
N ARG A 80 -23.05 37.70 31.09
CA ARG A 80 -22.61 38.09 29.73
C ARG A 80 -21.09 38.31 29.62
N PRO A 81 -20.53 38.21 28.40
CA PRO A 81 -19.44 39.09 27.95
C PRO A 81 -19.87 40.09 26.84
N TYR A 82 -18.99 41.04 26.55
CA TYR A 82 -19.23 42.29 25.81
C TYR A 82 -19.41 42.17 24.28
N ARG A 83 -20.04 43.21 23.68
CA ARG A 83 -20.02 43.56 22.23
C ARG A 83 -18.81 44.43 21.89
N PRO A 84 -18.32 44.43 20.62
CA PRO A 84 -18.74 45.45 19.64
C PRO A 84 -19.31 44.84 18.32
N VAL A 85 -20.45 45.30 17.81
CA VAL A 85 -20.66 46.32 16.75
C VAL A 85 -20.50 45.82 15.30
N GLN A 86 -21.66 45.46 14.73
CA GLN A 86 -22.15 45.54 13.35
C GLN A 86 -21.19 45.64 12.13
N GLY A 87 -21.35 44.65 11.23
CA GLY A 87 -21.22 44.80 9.77
C GLY A 87 -22.25 43.86 9.10
N GLN A 88 -23.11 44.36 8.21
CA GLN A 88 -24.26 43.62 7.66
C GLN A 88 -23.87 42.74 6.45
N GLY A 89 -24.62 41.65 6.22
CA GLY A 89 -24.49 40.83 5.00
C GLY A 89 -25.03 39.41 5.16
N ALA A 90 -26.32 39.20 4.87
CA ALA A 90 -27.00 37.91 5.07
C ALA A 90 -26.66 36.86 3.99
N TRP A 91 -26.50 35.61 4.40
CA TRP A 91 -26.41 34.44 3.52
C TRP A 91 -27.72 33.62 3.58
N PRO A 92 -28.44 33.41 2.46
CA PRO A 92 -29.53 32.43 2.41
C PRO A 92 -29.02 31.00 2.17
N GLY A 93 -29.75 30.02 2.69
CA GLY A 93 -29.30 28.63 2.82
C GLY A 93 -29.24 27.80 1.52
N TRP A 94 -28.39 26.78 1.55
CA TRP A 94 -28.18 25.85 0.44
C TRP A 94 -29.33 24.82 0.33
N ARG A 95 -30.00 24.79 -0.83
CA ARG A 95 -30.79 23.64 -1.30
C ARG A 95 -30.05 22.93 -2.42
N PRO A 96 -29.97 21.58 -2.45
CA PRO A 96 -29.40 20.86 -3.57
C PRO A 96 -30.38 20.82 -4.75
N VAL A 97 -29.95 21.24 -5.94
CA VAL A 97 -30.77 21.18 -7.17
C VAL A 97 -30.13 20.24 -8.19
N SER A 98 -30.97 19.39 -8.77
CA SER A 98 -30.68 18.42 -9.81
C SER A 98 -30.41 19.07 -11.18
N SER A 99 -29.45 18.54 -11.94
CA SER A 99 -29.20 18.95 -13.32
C SER A 99 -30.07 18.18 -14.32
N SER A 100 -31.07 18.83 -14.90
CA SER A 100 -31.68 18.49 -16.19
C SER A 100 -31.19 19.47 -17.26
N GLY A 101 -31.07 19.03 -18.52
CA GLY A 101 -30.55 19.85 -19.62
C GLY A 101 -31.63 20.36 -20.57
N GLY A 102 -31.24 21.18 -21.57
CA GLY A 102 -32.16 21.59 -22.64
C GLY A 102 -31.79 22.85 -23.46
N SER A 103 -30.85 22.68 -24.42
CA SER A 103 -30.93 23.08 -25.84
C SER A 103 -31.32 24.52 -26.36
N VAL A 104 -30.76 24.82 -27.55
CA VAL A 104 -31.12 25.84 -28.59
C VAL A 104 -30.87 27.33 -28.33
N GLY A 105 -30.25 28.02 -29.32
CA GLY A 105 -30.37 29.48 -29.48
C GLY A 105 -29.27 30.23 -30.25
N GLY A 106 -29.38 30.29 -31.60
CA GLY A 106 -29.09 31.48 -32.43
C GLY A 106 -27.71 32.18 -32.44
N GLY A 107 -26.99 32.04 -33.57
CA GLY A 107 -26.82 33.14 -34.55
C GLY A 107 -25.76 34.25 -34.35
N GLY A 108 -25.00 34.49 -35.42
CA GLY A 108 -24.76 35.86 -35.94
C GLY A 108 -23.35 36.47 -35.83
N GLY A 109 -22.67 36.63 -36.99
CA GLY A 109 -21.64 37.64 -37.28
C GLY A 109 -20.30 37.59 -36.50
N GLY A 110 -19.13 37.87 -37.09
CA GLY A 110 -18.76 38.19 -38.47
C GLY A 110 -17.24 38.37 -38.56
N SER A 111 -16.71 38.44 -39.80
CA SER A 111 -15.50 39.18 -40.28
C SER A 111 -14.49 39.79 -39.28
N TYR A 112 -13.17 39.85 -39.51
CA TYR A 112 -12.39 40.25 -40.70
C TYR A 112 -11.03 39.46 -40.68
N ALA A 113 -10.44 38.95 -41.77
CA ALA A 113 -9.55 39.64 -42.74
C ALA A 113 -8.42 40.51 -42.11
N ALA A 114 -7.14 40.48 -42.52
CA ALA A 114 -6.40 39.57 -43.42
C ALA A 114 -4.85 39.76 -43.29
N SER A 115 -4.09 38.72 -43.67
CA SER A 115 -2.87 38.72 -44.54
C SER A 115 -1.63 39.64 -44.35
N LEU A 116 -0.48 39.05 -44.77
CA LEU A 116 0.78 39.62 -45.34
C LEU A 116 1.98 39.75 -44.36
N GLN A 117 3.25 39.50 -44.73
CA GLN A 117 3.87 38.73 -45.84
C GLN A 117 5.35 38.38 -45.48
N ARG A 118 5.98 37.51 -46.27
CA ARG A 118 7.44 37.22 -46.31
C ARG A 118 8.15 38.26 -47.23
N PRO A 119 9.50 38.45 -47.23
CA PRO A 119 10.45 37.44 -47.79
C PRO A 119 11.85 37.40 -47.10
N SER A 120 12.64 36.30 -47.19
CA SER A 120 13.87 36.06 -48.00
C SER A 120 15.15 36.81 -47.49
N GLU A 121 16.42 36.39 -47.67
CA GLU A 121 17.11 35.42 -48.55
C GLU A 121 18.27 34.66 -47.83
N SER A 122 18.98 33.78 -48.56
CA SER A 122 20.19 33.02 -48.13
C SER A 122 21.40 33.29 -49.07
N PRO A 123 22.64 32.94 -48.66
CA PRO A 123 23.45 31.97 -49.44
C PRO A 123 24.18 30.93 -48.52
N THR A 124 24.34 29.63 -48.83
CA THR A 124 25.30 28.93 -49.76
C THR A 124 26.81 29.22 -49.47
N VAL A 125 27.80 28.28 -49.53
CA VAL A 125 27.97 27.04 -50.34
C VAL A 125 29.17 26.12 -49.87
N VAL A 126 29.10 24.77 -50.02
CA VAL A 126 30.20 23.75 -50.33
C VAL A 126 31.33 23.45 -49.29
N SER A 127 32.02 22.29 -49.12
CA SER A 127 32.12 20.90 -49.71
C SER A 127 32.60 19.85 -48.65
N GLY A 128 32.12 18.58 -48.62
CA GLY A 128 32.85 17.36 -49.08
C GLY A 128 33.27 16.42 -47.91
N GLY A 129 33.66 15.12 -48.03
CA GLY A 129 33.59 14.10 -49.11
C GLY A 129 34.36 12.77 -48.79
N GLY A 130 33.86 11.58 -49.20
CA GLY A 130 34.52 10.22 -49.13
C GLY A 130 34.20 9.35 -47.88
N SER A 131 33.76 8.07 -47.88
CA SER A 131 34.19 6.78 -48.50
C SER A 131 35.46 6.15 -47.86
N GLY A 132 35.55 4.88 -47.42
CA GLY A 132 34.60 3.74 -47.31
C GLY A 132 35.33 2.41 -46.94
N GLY A 133 34.56 1.33 -46.63
CA GLY A 133 35.04 -0.07 -46.43
C GLY A 133 35.68 -0.44 -45.06
N SER A 134 35.91 -1.70 -44.67
CA SER A 134 35.24 -3.01 -44.87
C SER A 134 36.00 -4.10 -44.07
N VAL A 135 35.29 -4.90 -43.25
CA VAL A 135 35.53 -6.34 -42.91
C VAL A 135 36.91 -6.86 -42.40
N GLY A 136 36.90 -7.43 -41.19
CA GLY A 136 37.21 -8.87 -40.98
C GLY A 136 38.44 -9.31 -40.15
N GLY A 137 38.25 -10.31 -39.26
CA GLY A 137 39.32 -11.17 -38.72
C GLY A 137 39.27 -11.47 -37.21
N GLY A 138 39.16 -12.75 -36.81
CA GLY A 138 39.37 -13.23 -35.42
C GLY A 138 40.86 -13.56 -35.13
N GLY A 139 41.28 -14.17 -34.03
CA GLY A 139 40.58 -14.68 -32.83
C GLY A 139 41.49 -15.66 -32.04
N GLY A 140 41.15 -15.99 -30.78
CA GLY A 140 41.63 -17.21 -30.08
C GLY A 140 42.84 -17.12 -29.10
N GLY A 141 42.59 -17.44 -27.82
CA GLY A 141 43.11 -18.69 -27.23
C GLY A 141 44.31 -18.71 -26.25
N GLY A 142 44.02 -18.62 -24.93
CA GLY A 142 44.73 -19.35 -23.83
C GLY A 142 46.13 -18.86 -23.37
N SER A 143 46.75 -19.38 -22.29
CA SER A 143 46.25 -19.97 -21.01
C SER A 143 47.43 -20.41 -20.08
N TYR A 144 47.15 -20.70 -18.79
CA TYR A 144 47.92 -21.51 -17.81
C TYR A 144 48.98 -20.86 -16.87
N ALA A 145 48.75 -21.04 -15.54
CA ALA A 145 49.64 -21.60 -14.48
C ALA A 145 51.02 -20.95 -14.13
N ALA A 146 51.57 -20.99 -12.89
CA ALA A 146 51.10 -21.36 -11.52
C ALA A 146 52.21 -21.05 -10.45
N ARG A 147 51.99 -21.50 -9.18
CA ARG A 147 52.93 -21.69 -8.01
C ARG A 147 52.87 -20.56 -6.93
N LEU A 148 52.27 -20.72 -5.73
CA LEU A 148 52.58 -21.55 -4.52
C LEU A 148 53.81 -21.00 -3.72
N GLN A 149 53.85 -20.88 -2.38
CA GLN A 149 53.13 -21.59 -1.30
C GLN A 149 53.27 -20.97 0.16
N ARG A 150 52.18 -20.96 0.97
CA ARG A 150 52.05 -21.19 2.47
C ARG A 150 52.90 -20.39 3.52
N PRO A 151 52.67 -20.51 4.86
CA PRO A 151 51.63 -21.23 5.69
C PRO A 151 50.68 -20.26 6.46
N SER A 152 49.42 -20.54 6.85
CA SER A 152 48.72 -21.61 7.62
C SER A 152 48.73 -21.48 9.15
N GLU A 153 47.59 -21.10 9.74
CA GLU A 153 47.16 -21.54 11.08
C GLU A 153 45.63 -21.40 11.25
N SER A 154 45.03 -22.23 12.11
CA SER A 154 43.59 -22.27 12.43
C SER A 154 43.41 -22.97 13.79
N PRO A 155 42.35 -22.68 14.59
CA PRO A 155 41.23 -23.60 14.53
C PRO A 155 39.81 -23.07 14.89
N THR A 156 38.82 -23.86 14.46
CA THR A 156 37.49 -24.11 15.07
C THR A 156 36.39 -23.03 15.11
N ALA A 157 35.20 -23.46 14.68
CA ALA A 157 33.95 -22.70 14.70
C ALA A 157 33.02 -23.17 15.83
N VAL A 158 32.12 -22.29 16.27
CA VAL A 158 30.92 -22.65 17.05
C VAL A 158 29.70 -21.96 16.44
N SER A 159 28.64 -22.73 16.20
CA SER A 159 27.41 -22.27 15.54
C SER A 159 26.50 -21.47 16.48
N ALA A 160 25.86 -20.42 15.97
CA ALA A 160 24.87 -19.62 16.70
C ALA A 160 23.60 -19.39 15.82
N PRO A 161 22.39 -19.33 16.42
CA PRO A 161 21.14 -19.50 15.69
C PRO A 161 20.65 -18.25 14.94
N ILE A 162 19.91 -18.51 13.86
CA ILE A 162 19.27 -17.51 12.99
C ILE A 162 18.13 -16.80 13.75
N VAL A 163 18.21 -15.47 13.86
CA VAL A 163 17.12 -14.62 14.38
C VAL A 163 16.79 -13.54 13.34
N PRO A 164 15.52 -13.39 12.89
CA PRO A 164 15.16 -12.40 11.88
C PRO A 164 15.37 -10.96 12.39
N LYS A 165 16.28 -10.21 11.77
CA LYS A 165 16.47 -8.78 12.06
C LYS A 165 15.45 -7.94 11.30
N MET A 166 14.67 -7.15 12.03
CA MET A 166 14.05 -5.93 11.47
C MET A 166 15.14 -5.02 10.90
N GLN A 167 14.86 -4.37 9.76
CA GLN A 167 15.80 -3.49 9.08
C GLN A 167 16.27 -2.35 10.01
N ALA A 168 17.53 -2.43 10.42
CA ALA A 168 18.30 -1.28 10.87
C ALA A 168 18.74 -0.46 9.64
N LEU A 169 19.03 0.82 9.84
CA LEU A 169 19.68 1.66 8.83
C LEU A 169 21.10 1.12 8.57
N LYS A 170 21.26 0.29 7.54
CA LYS A 170 22.57 0.07 6.93
C LYS A 170 22.89 1.30 6.08
N ILE A 171 23.78 2.15 6.58
CA ILE A 171 24.64 2.93 5.68
C ILE A 171 25.45 1.88 4.90
N SER A 172 25.48 1.99 3.57
CA SER A 172 26.03 0.95 2.71
C SER A 172 27.56 0.92 2.75
N GLU A 173 28.12 0.14 3.68
CA GLU A 173 29.44 -0.48 3.52
C GLU A 173 29.38 -1.56 2.42
N GLU A 174 29.34 -1.11 1.17
CA GLU A 174 29.60 -1.94 -0.01
C GLU A 174 30.72 -1.31 -0.84
N THR A 175 31.88 -1.16 -0.21
CA THR A 175 33.15 -0.92 -0.89
C THR A 175 33.64 -2.23 -1.49
N SER A 176 33.18 -2.51 -2.71
CA SER A 176 33.82 -3.34 -3.75
C SER A 176 34.77 -4.49 -3.31
N SER A 177 34.31 -5.73 -3.51
CA SER A 177 35.21 -6.81 -3.98
C SER A 177 34.62 -7.42 -5.25
N SER A 178 35.47 -7.64 -6.25
CA SER A 178 35.10 -7.72 -7.67
C SER A 178 34.45 -9.03 -8.11
N SER A 179 33.38 -8.92 -8.90
CA SER A 179 33.26 -9.66 -10.16
C SER A 179 32.98 -8.68 -11.30
N SER A 180 33.68 -8.83 -12.42
CA SER A 180 33.73 -7.86 -13.53
C SER A 180 32.55 -8.01 -14.50
N THR A 181 31.33 -7.75 -14.01
CA THR A 181 30.16 -7.48 -14.86
C THR A 181 29.84 -6.00 -14.78
N GLU A 182 29.71 -5.33 -15.93
CA GLU A 182 29.32 -3.92 -16.00
C GLU A 182 27.98 -3.71 -15.29
N ARG A 183 27.95 -2.77 -14.34
CA ARG A 183 26.74 -2.48 -13.56
C ARG A 183 25.74 -1.75 -14.46
N ILE A 184 24.58 -2.35 -14.69
CA ILE A 184 23.52 -1.77 -15.51
C ILE A 184 22.91 -0.60 -14.74
N LEU A 185 23.00 0.60 -15.30
CA LEU A 185 22.40 1.82 -14.75
C LEU A 185 21.07 2.15 -15.46
N PRO A 186 20.17 2.91 -14.83
CA PRO A 186 18.99 3.46 -15.52
C PRO A 186 19.40 4.25 -16.76
N ILE A 187 18.61 4.15 -17.83
CA ILE A 187 18.93 4.80 -19.10
C ILE A 187 18.95 6.34 -18.95
N LYS A 188 19.93 6.98 -19.59
CA LYS A 188 19.98 8.44 -19.73
C LYS A 188 18.78 8.94 -20.54
N ARG A 189 18.34 10.15 -20.26
CA ARG A 189 17.27 10.82 -21.01
C ARG A 189 17.67 10.97 -22.49
N PRO A 190 16.79 10.59 -23.43
CA PRO A 190 17.09 10.61 -24.88
C PRO A 190 17.05 12.02 -25.49
N ASP A 191 16.39 12.97 -24.83
CA ASP A 191 16.13 14.33 -25.33
C ASP A 191 16.09 15.36 -24.17
N LYS A 192 15.73 16.62 -24.47
CA LYS A 192 15.59 17.69 -23.45
C LYS A 192 14.19 17.77 -22.84
N GLY A 193 13.44 16.67 -22.88
CA GLY A 193 12.00 16.63 -22.66
C GLY A 193 11.23 16.74 -23.98
N GLY A 194 9.97 16.29 -23.95
CA GLY A 194 9.07 16.29 -25.09
C GLY A 194 8.61 17.70 -25.50
N VAL A 195 8.23 17.84 -26.76
CA VAL A 195 7.76 19.10 -27.35
C VAL A 195 6.26 19.08 -27.68
N GLN A 196 5.67 17.90 -27.87
CA GLN A 196 4.24 17.78 -28.20
C GLN A 196 3.37 18.33 -27.06
N LYS A 197 2.40 19.17 -27.41
CA LYS A 197 1.43 19.76 -26.47
C LYS A 197 0.26 20.38 -27.24
N ILE A 198 -0.94 20.30 -26.68
CA ILE A 198 -2.09 21.11 -27.12
C ILE A 198 -2.13 22.48 -26.43
N ARG A 199 -1.49 22.60 -25.25
CA ARG A 199 -1.26 23.86 -24.53
C ARG A 199 -0.16 23.68 -23.48
N THR A 200 0.36 24.79 -22.99
CA THR A 200 1.13 24.84 -21.74
C THR A 200 0.23 25.20 -20.56
N VAL A 201 0.69 24.89 -19.35
CA VAL A 201 0.06 25.31 -18.08
C VAL A 201 1.15 25.67 -17.08
N ASP A 202 0.98 26.76 -16.36
CA ASP A 202 1.94 27.20 -15.35
C ASP A 202 1.64 26.53 -14.01
N ILE A 203 2.64 25.85 -13.47
CA ILE A 203 2.52 24.90 -12.37
C ILE A 203 3.42 25.31 -11.21
N LEU A 204 2.84 25.33 -10.02
CA LEU A 204 3.56 25.31 -8.75
C LEU A 204 3.69 23.85 -8.28
N VAL A 205 4.86 23.49 -7.78
CA VAL A 205 5.14 22.15 -7.23
C VAL A 205 5.51 22.27 -5.76
N ASN A 206 5.11 21.31 -4.93
CA ASN A 206 5.53 21.22 -3.51
C ASN A 206 7.02 20.81 -3.31
N HIS A 207 7.88 21.25 -4.22
CA HIS A 207 9.33 21.15 -4.17
C HIS A 207 9.87 22.55 -3.88
N PHE A 208 10.74 22.67 -2.88
CA PHE A 208 11.33 23.93 -2.43
C PHE A 208 12.84 23.87 -2.72
N PRO A 209 13.39 24.69 -3.62
CA PRO A 209 14.79 24.59 -4.02
C PRO A 209 15.73 24.77 -2.82
N VAL A 210 16.79 23.95 -2.76
CA VAL A 210 17.77 23.92 -1.67
C VAL A 210 19.11 24.37 -2.21
N ARG A 211 19.64 25.43 -1.61
CA ARG A 211 21.00 25.92 -1.82
C ARG A 211 21.89 25.33 -0.73
N PHE A 212 23.09 24.90 -1.09
CA PHE A 212 24.07 24.41 -0.13
C PHE A 212 25.47 24.87 -0.52
N ASN A 213 26.34 25.10 0.46
CA ASN A 213 27.76 25.37 0.20
C ASN A 213 28.48 24.05 -0.17
N PRO A 214 29.06 23.90 -1.38
CA PRO A 214 29.76 22.67 -1.77
C PRO A 214 31.03 22.39 -0.96
N GLU A 215 31.67 23.44 -0.42
CA GLU A 215 32.89 23.33 0.39
C GLU A 215 32.58 22.91 1.84
N SER A 216 31.30 22.90 2.24
CA SER A 216 30.90 22.37 3.54
C SER A 216 31.17 20.86 3.63
N VAL A 217 31.53 20.43 4.84
CA VAL A 217 31.78 19.03 5.19
C VAL A 217 30.88 18.67 6.36
N ILE A 218 30.07 17.62 6.20
CA ILE A 218 29.30 17.04 7.30
C ILE A 218 30.13 15.91 7.91
N ARG A 219 30.51 16.04 9.18
CA ARG A 219 31.25 14.99 9.91
C ARG A 219 30.28 13.97 10.47
N HIS A 220 30.49 12.70 10.15
CA HIS A 220 29.69 11.59 10.60
C HIS A 220 30.42 10.86 11.74
N TYR A 221 29.74 10.74 12.88
CA TYR A 221 30.21 10.05 14.08
C TYR A 221 29.32 8.85 14.39
N ASP A 222 29.93 7.71 14.76
CA ASP A 222 29.24 6.60 15.42
C ASP A 222 29.27 6.80 16.93
N ILE A 223 28.17 6.45 17.58
CA ILE A 223 28.05 6.42 19.03
C ILE A 223 27.84 4.99 19.53
N ASP A 224 28.57 4.62 20.57
CA ASP A 224 28.33 3.44 21.37
C ASP A 224 28.15 3.81 22.85
N VAL A 225 27.17 3.19 23.50
CA VAL A 225 26.75 3.60 24.85
C VAL A 225 26.58 2.37 25.72
N ARG A 226 27.52 2.21 26.66
CA ARG A 226 27.60 1.06 27.58
C ARG A 226 27.51 1.54 29.04
N PRO A 227 26.90 0.77 29.96
CA PRO A 227 27.00 1.09 31.38
C PRO A 227 28.45 0.99 31.84
N GLU A 228 28.86 1.87 32.76
CA GLU A 228 30.09 1.69 33.55
C GLU A 228 29.91 0.45 34.45
N GLU A 229 30.99 -0.30 34.72
CA GLU A 229 30.88 -1.69 35.20
C GLU A 229 30.16 -1.85 36.56
N GLY A 230 29.35 -2.90 36.71
CA GLY A 230 28.68 -3.23 37.98
C GLY A 230 27.33 -3.94 37.88
N PHE A 231 26.60 -3.84 36.75
CA PHE A 231 25.31 -4.53 36.59
C PHE A 231 25.48 -5.96 36.07
N ALA A 232 25.39 -6.91 37.00
CA ALA A 232 25.86 -8.29 36.88
C ALA A 232 25.20 -9.18 35.79
N ARG A 233 25.99 -10.17 35.36
CA ARG A 233 25.62 -11.42 34.64
C ARG A 233 25.11 -11.29 33.19
N GLY A 234 26.05 -11.15 32.27
CA GLY A 234 26.16 -12.11 31.15
C GLY A 234 25.37 -11.85 29.86
N ARG A 235 24.64 -10.74 29.70
CA ARG A 235 24.12 -10.32 28.37
C ARG A 235 24.16 -8.79 28.17
N PRO A 236 24.69 -8.29 27.03
CA PRO A 236 24.60 -6.87 26.69
C PRO A 236 23.12 -6.48 26.50
N THR A 237 22.59 -5.71 27.45
CA THR A 237 21.19 -5.29 27.42
C THR A 237 21.06 -4.06 26.52
N LYS A 238 20.61 -4.24 25.27
CA LYS A 238 20.43 -3.14 24.30
C LYS A 238 19.57 -2.02 24.92
N LEU A 239 20.16 -0.83 25.07
CA LEU A 239 19.50 0.35 25.61
C LEU A 239 18.30 0.76 24.72
N SER A 240 17.27 1.33 25.35
CA SER A 240 16.12 1.84 24.62
C SER A 240 16.46 3.13 23.87
N LYS A 241 15.83 3.41 22.72
CA LYS A 241 16.03 4.67 21.99
C LYS A 241 15.77 5.91 22.86
N SER A 242 14.79 5.85 23.76
CA SER A 242 14.52 6.89 24.75
C SER A 242 15.68 7.07 25.75
N SER A 243 16.32 5.98 26.17
CA SER A 243 17.51 6.04 27.04
C SER A 243 18.71 6.63 26.32
N LEU A 244 18.95 6.22 25.06
CA LEU A 244 20.01 6.77 24.22
C LEU A 244 19.81 8.28 23.95
N SER A 245 18.57 8.71 23.66
CA SER A 245 18.25 10.14 23.51
C SER A 245 18.52 10.91 24.80
N LEU A 246 18.06 10.42 25.96
CA LEU A 246 18.33 11.07 27.26
C LEU A 246 19.82 11.15 27.59
N LEU A 247 20.59 10.11 27.28
CA LEU A 247 22.04 10.09 27.47
C LEU A 247 22.75 11.07 26.54
N LYS A 248 22.35 11.14 25.27
CA LYS A 248 22.86 12.11 24.29
C LYS A 248 22.49 13.55 24.70
N ASP A 249 21.24 13.78 25.10
CA ASP A 249 20.77 15.11 25.53
C ASP A 249 21.52 15.57 26.78
N LYS A 250 21.79 14.65 27.73
CA LYS A 250 22.60 14.96 28.92
C LYS A 250 24.07 15.21 28.59
N LEU A 251 24.71 14.36 27.77
CA LEU A 251 26.09 14.57 27.32
C LEU A 251 26.28 15.98 26.75
N PHE A 252 25.35 16.42 25.90
CA PHE A 252 25.39 17.72 25.22
C PHE A 252 25.06 18.89 26.16
N ALA A 253 24.27 18.66 27.21
CA ALA A 253 24.02 19.68 28.24
C ALA A 253 25.20 19.83 29.21
N ASP A 254 25.88 18.72 29.54
CA ASP A 254 27.01 18.68 30.47
C ASP A 254 28.33 19.15 29.80
N ASN A 255 28.42 19.18 28.46
CA ASN A 255 29.65 19.51 27.71
C ASN A 255 29.37 20.52 26.58
N SER A 256 29.81 21.77 26.73
CA SER A 256 29.56 22.86 25.77
C SER A 256 30.20 22.66 24.39
N GLU A 257 31.20 21.78 24.28
CA GLU A 257 31.85 21.38 23.02
C GLU A 257 30.94 20.54 22.10
N PHE A 258 29.73 20.17 22.54
CA PHE A 258 28.73 19.46 21.75
C PHE A 258 27.54 20.38 21.37
N PRO A 259 27.70 21.28 20.39
CA PRO A 259 26.66 22.23 20.00
C PRO A 259 25.42 21.53 19.41
N LEU A 260 24.32 21.57 20.17
CA LEU A 260 23.03 21.00 19.77
C LEU A 260 22.53 21.56 18.42
N GLU A 261 22.73 22.83 18.12
CA GLU A 261 22.23 23.45 16.89
C GLU A 261 23.09 23.17 15.64
N MET A 262 24.28 22.61 15.84
CA MET A 262 25.23 22.20 14.80
C MET A 262 25.29 20.67 14.66
N THR A 263 24.27 19.95 15.15
CA THR A 263 24.23 18.48 15.17
C THR A 263 22.84 17.93 14.82
N GLY A 264 22.82 16.86 14.00
CA GLY A 264 21.65 16.04 13.71
C GLY A 264 21.85 14.60 14.18
N TYR A 265 20.79 13.94 14.66
CA TYR A 265 20.87 12.59 15.25
C TYR A 265 19.87 11.63 14.60
N ASP A 266 20.34 10.44 14.19
CA ASP A 266 19.49 9.42 13.56
C ASP A 266 18.52 8.73 14.55
N GLY A 267 18.73 8.89 15.86
CA GLY A 267 17.93 8.28 16.93
C GLY A 267 18.38 6.88 17.36
N GLU A 268 19.53 6.40 16.90
CA GLU A 268 20.19 5.17 17.35
C GLU A 268 21.70 5.33 17.54
N LYS A 269 22.46 5.54 16.45
CA LYS A 269 23.92 5.36 16.43
C LYS A 269 24.69 6.45 15.68
N ASN A 270 24.05 7.27 14.86
CA ASN A 270 24.74 8.17 13.94
C ASN A 270 24.46 9.62 14.31
N ILE A 271 25.52 10.36 14.65
CA ILE A 271 25.49 11.82 14.81
C ILE A 271 26.18 12.45 13.60
N PHE A 272 25.57 13.49 13.05
CA PHE A 272 26.11 14.30 11.96
C PHE A 272 26.36 15.71 12.49
N SER A 273 27.53 16.29 12.24
CA SER A 273 27.86 17.65 12.70
C SER A 273 28.50 18.52 11.62
N ALA A 274 28.22 19.82 11.68
CA ALA A 274 28.90 20.83 10.87
C ALA A 274 30.30 21.18 11.42
N VAL A 275 30.53 20.99 12.73
CA VAL A 275 31.80 21.28 13.41
C VAL A 275 32.54 19.99 13.76
N GLN A 276 33.77 20.10 14.27
CA GLN A 276 34.48 18.98 14.87
C GLN A 276 33.95 18.77 16.29
N LEU A 277 33.40 17.60 16.57
CA LEU A 277 33.06 17.17 17.93
C LEU A 277 34.27 16.50 18.62
N PRO A 278 34.38 16.60 19.95
CA PRO A 278 35.30 15.78 20.74
C PRO A 278 35.07 14.29 20.53
N THR A 279 36.15 13.53 20.31
CA THR A 279 36.13 12.07 20.15
C THR A 279 36.77 11.40 21.36
N GLY A 280 36.24 10.25 21.78
CA GLY A 280 36.71 9.52 22.96
C GLY A 280 35.57 8.94 23.79
N GLN A 281 35.85 8.66 25.07
CA GLN A 281 34.89 8.13 26.04
C GLN A 281 34.50 9.22 27.04
N PHE A 282 33.19 9.43 27.20
CA PHE A 282 32.60 10.42 28.09
C PHE A 282 31.70 9.71 29.12
N THR A 283 31.93 9.92 30.42
CA THR A 283 31.10 9.30 31.47
C THR A 283 29.86 10.16 31.75
N VAL A 284 28.72 9.75 31.20
CA VAL A 284 27.42 10.38 31.40
C VAL A 284 26.72 9.77 32.62
N LYS A 285 26.56 10.55 33.69
CA LYS A 285 25.93 10.09 34.94
C LYS A 285 24.44 10.41 34.97
N LEU A 286 23.57 9.42 34.75
CA LEU A 286 22.13 9.55 34.98
C LEU A 286 21.80 9.22 36.44
N SER A 287 21.37 10.21 37.20
CA SER A 287 20.63 10.01 38.44
C SER A 287 19.22 9.49 38.13
N ASP A 288 18.73 8.48 38.86
CA ASP A 288 17.28 8.28 39.00
C ASP A 288 16.69 9.55 39.65
N GLU A 289 15.45 9.91 39.29
CA GLU A 289 14.83 11.22 39.64
C GLU A 289 14.62 11.42 41.16
N GLU A 290 14.78 10.36 41.95
CA GLU A 290 14.74 10.36 43.42
C GLU A 290 16.11 10.64 44.07
N GLY A 291 17.17 10.83 43.29
CA GLY A 291 18.54 11.05 43.76
C GLY A 291 19.23 9.81 44.37
N THR A 292 18.48 8.75 44.66
CA THR A 292 18.92 7.56 45.43
C THR A 292 19.87 6.62 44.68
N ARG A 293 19.92 6.67 43.34
CA ARG A 293 20.80 5.81 42.51
C ARG A 293 21.36 6.61 41.33
N GLN A 294 22.68 6.69 41.23
CA GLN A 294 23.36 7.25 40.06
C GLN A 294 23.91 6.11 39.20
N ARG A 295 23.54 6.08 37.90
CA ARG A 295 24.08 5.14 36.91
C ARG A 295 24.98 5.90 35.95
N SER A 296 26.26 5.57 35.99
CA SER A 296 27.21 5.99 34.97
C SER A 296 27.04 5.18 33.69
N PHE A 297 27.15 5.86 32.56
CA PHE A 297 27.25 5.26 31.23
C PHE A 297 28.47 5.84 30.53
N ILE A 298 29.30 4.97 29.99
CA ILE A 298 30.38 5.35 29.08
C ILE A 298 29.77 5.55 27.70
N PHE A 299 29.81 6.79 27.24
CA PHE A 299 29.36 7.21 25.92
C PHE A 299 30.60 7.40 25.04
N THR A 300 30.78 6.55 24.05
CA THR A 300 31.93 6.59 23.13
C THR A 300 31.52 7.31 21.85
N VAL A 301 32.30 8.32 21.44
CA VAL A 301 32.09 9.09 20.21
C VAL A 301 33.29 8.92 19.29
N ASN A 302 33.07 8.33 18.11
CA ASN A 302 34.13 8.07 17.13
C ASN A 302 33.81 8.77 15.82
N LEU A 303 34.76 9.52 15.25
CA LEU A 303 34.64 10.05 13.89
C LEU A 303 34.75 8.88 12.89
N VAL A 304 33.77 8.74 12.00
CA VAL A 304 33.69 7.66 11.00
C VAL A 304 34.05 8.17 9.61
N ASN A 305 33.51 9.33 9.20
CA ASN A 305 33.68 9.84 7.85
C ASN A 305 33.50 11.37 7.76
N GLU A 306 34.08 11.97 6.72
CA GLU A 306 33.89 13.37 6.35
C GLU A 306 33.13 13.47 5.01
N LEU A 307 31.84 13.79 5.12
CA LEU A 307 30.90 13.83 3.99
C LEU A 307 30.95 15.20 3.31
N LYS A 308 31.87 15.33 2.35
CA LYS A 308 32.09 16.56 1.57
C LYS A 308 30.93 16.81 0.59
N LEU A 309 30.29 18.00 0.66
CA LEU A 309 29.08 18.28 -0.11
C LEU A 309 29.32 18.44 -1.63
N HIS A 310 30.55 18.74 -2.08
CA HIS A 310 30.88 18.82 -3.52
C HIS A 310 30.49 17.56 -4.30
N LYS A 311 30.59 16.37 -3.71
CA LYS A 311 30.20 15.10 -4.36
C LYS A 311 28.75 15.14 -4.87
N LEU A 312 27.86 15.81 -4.13
CA LEU A 312 26.46 15.97 -4.52
C LEU A 312 26.29 17.03 -5.63
N LYS A 313 27.11 18.08 -5.64
CA LYS A 313 27.16 19.08 -6.71
C LYS A 313 27.60 18.45 -8.04
N ASP A 314 28.64 17.61 -8.01
CA ASP A 314 29.19 16.93 -9.18
C ASP A 314 28.19 15.90 -9.73
N TYR A 315 27.51 15.17 -8.85
CA TYR A 315 26.37 14.31 -9.23
C TYR A 315 25.21 15.11 -9.88
N LEU A 316 24.81 16.24 -9.29
CA LEU A 316 23.73 17.08 -9.82
C LEU A 316 24.07 17.70 -11.18
N ARG A 317 25.34 17.84 -11.52
CA ARG A 317 25.84 18.26 -12.84
C ARG A 317 25.90 17.12 -13.86
N GLY A 318 25.89 15.87 -13.40
CA GLY A 318 26.14 14.69 -14.24
C GLY A 318 27.62 14.38 -14.44
N ASP A 319 28.52 15.06 -13.71
CA ASP A 319 29.97 14.79 -13.73
C ASP A 319 30.28 13.41 -13.10
N VAL A 320 29.42 12.97 -12.17
CA VAL A 320 29.45 11.63 -11.55
C VAL A 320 28.07 10.97 -11.67
N LEU A 321 28.02 9.73 -12.14
CA LEU A 321 26.75 9.01 -12.38
C LEU A 321 26.17 8.33 -11.13
N GLN A 322 26.97 8.10 -10.08
CA GLN A 322 26.54 7.44 -8.86
C GLN A 322 26.15 8.47 -7.78
N LEU A 323 24.91 8.40 -7.30
CA LEU A 323 24.40 9.26 -6.23
C LEU A 323 25.21 9.04 -4.93
N PRO A 324 25.81 10.09 -4.32
CA PRO A 324 26.39 10.01 -2.98
C PRO A 324 25.27 9.88 -1.93
N ARG A 325 24.79 8.64 -1.74
CA ARG A 325 23.66 8.29 -0.87
C ARG A 325 23.92 8.65 0.59
N ASP A 326 25.18 8.55 1.03
CA ASP A 326 25.69 8.96 2.34
C ASP A 326 25.51 10.46 2.59
N VAL A 327 25.97 11.30 1.66
CA VAL A 327 25.84 12.76 1.71
C VAL A 327 24.36 13.18 1.72
N LEU A 328 23.56 12.65 0.79
CA LEU A 328 22.13 12.98 0.71
C LEU A 328 21.37 12.53 1.97
N GLN A 329 21.68 11.35 2.51
CA GLN A 329 21.06 10.84 3.75
C GLN A 329 21.44 11.69 4.96
N ALA A 330 22.70 12.14 5.07
CA ALA A 330 23.14 13.04 6.14
C ALA A 330 22.37 14.37 6.08
N MET A 331 22.27 15.01 4.91
CA MET A 331 21.48 16.23 4.73
C MET A 331 19.99 16.01 5.05
N ASP A 332 19.40 14.88 4.65
CA ASP A 332 18.00 14.54 4.92
C ASP A 332 17.74 14.27 6.42
N ILE A 333 18.75 13.83 7.19
CA ILE A 333 18.70 13.74 8.66
C ILE A 333 18.79 15.14 9.29
N VAL A 334 19.68 16.01 8.82
CA VAL A 334 19.78 17.41 9.29
C VAL A 334 18.45 18.16 9.12
N MET A 335 17.82 18.06 7.95
CA MET A 335 16.50 18.67 7.69
C MET A 335 15.37 18.13 8.58
N LYS A 336 15.56 16.94 9.18
CA LYS A 336 14.60 16.29 10.08
C LYS A 336 14.81 16.63 11.54
N GLU A 337 15.94 17.20 11.91
CA GLU A 337 16.33 17.40 13.31
C GLU A 337 15.39 18.39 14.03
N ASN A 338 15.08 19.55 13.45
CA ASN A 338 14.17 20.53 14.09
C ASN A 338 12.76 19.95 14.32
N PRO A 339 12.07 19.36 13.32
CA PRO A 339 10.82 18.63 13.54
C PRO A 339 10.94 17.50 14.57
N ARG A 340 12.07 16.79 14.62
CA ARG A 340 12.28 15.67 15.55
C ARG A 340 12.41 16.11 17.01
N ARG A 341 12.92 17.32 17.26
CA ARG A 341 13.03 17.92 18.61
C ARG A 341 11.70 18.41 19.16
N HIS A 342 10.80 18.86 18.28
CA HIS A 342 9.58 19.58 18.69
C HIS A 342 8.26 18.87 18.34
N MET A 343 8.29 17.84 17.49
CA MET A 343 7.09 17.12 17.04
C MET A 343 7.21 15.61 17.28
N VAL A 344 6.08 14.92 17.24
CA VAL A 344 6.01 13.47 17.36
C VAL A 344 6.28 12.82 16.01
N SER A 345 7.40 12.10 15.92
CA SER A 345 7.76 11.30 14.75
C SER A 345 6.93 10.01 14.69
N ILE A 346 6.03 9.90 13.72
CA ILE A 346 5.22 8.70 13.44
C ILE A 346 5.71 8.10 12.12
N GLY A 347 6.57 7.10 12.17
CA GLY A 347 7.21 6.57 10.95
C GLY A 347 8.07 7.64 10.26
N LYS A 348 7.71 8.01 9.03
CA LYS A 348 8.38 9.09 8.25
C LYS A 348 7.72 10.47 8.40
N THR A 349 6.58 10.57 9.09
CA THR A 349 5.78 11.80 9.23
C THR A 349 5.96 12.45 10.60
N PHE A 350 5.93 13.78 10.64
CA PHE A 350 5.98 14.59 11.87
C PHE A 350 4.59 15.17 12.18
N HIS A 351 4.16 15.00 13.42
CA HIS A 351 2.81 15.33 13.89
C HIS A 351 2.86 16.11 15.22
N PRO A 352 1.98 17.09 15.46
CA PRO A 352 1.87 17.75 16.77
C PRO A 352 1.64 16.74 17.91
N ALA A 353 2.18 17.04 19.09
CA ALA A 353 2.02 16.20 20.29
C ALA A 353 0.61 16.29 20.86
N ASP A 354 0.06 17.51 20.92
CA ASP A 354 -1.30 17.78 21.34
C ASP A 354 -2.26 17.72 20.15
N PHE A 355 -3.52 17.34 20.41
CA PHE A 355 -4.56 17.30 19.38
C PHE A 355 -5.43 18.56 19.45
N ASP A 356 -5.91 18.99 18.29
CA ASP A 356 -6.93 20.03 18.16
C ASP A 356 -8.31 19.41 18.43
N PRO A 357 -9.08 19.90 19.42
CA PRO A 357 -10.41 19.35 19.74
C PRO A 357 -11.40 19.34 18.56
N ARG A 358 -11.19 20.20 17.54
CA ARG A 358 -11.99 20.22 16.31
C ARG A 358 -11.72 19.02 15.39
N ASN A 359 -10.68 18.24 15.68
CA ASN A 359 -10.28 17.04 14.94
C ASN A 359 -10.53 15.75 15.75
N ASP A 360 -11.38 15.78 16.78
CA ASP A 360 -11.78 14.60 17.54
C ASP A 360 -12.50 13.57 16.64
N LEU A 361 -12.16 12.28 16.80
CA LEU A 361 -12.80 11.16 16.08
C LEU A 361 -13.71 10.34 17.00
N GLY A 362 -13.80 10.69 18.28
CA GLY A 362 -14.47 9.91 19.31
C GLY A 362 -13.64 8.71 19.78
N GLY A 363 -14.11 8.02 20.83
CA GLY A 363 -13.53 6.76 21.29
C GLY A 363 -12.07 6.86 21.74
N GLY A 364 -11.61 8.00 22.25
CA GLY A 364 -10.21 8.21 22.63
C GLY A 364 -9.25 8.41 21.45
N ILE A 365 -9.78 8.72 20.27
CA ILE A 365 -9.03 8.83 19.00
C ILE A 365 -9.20 10.26 18.43
N ALA A 366 -8.18 10.80 17.79
CA ALA A 366 -8.23 12.07 17.09
C ALA A 366 -7.50 12.00 15.74
N ALA A 367 -7.84 12.89 14.82
CA ALA A 367 -7.14 13.07 13.55
C ALA A 367 -5.99 14.10 13.72
N SER A 368 -4.76 13.64 13.57
CA SER A 368 -3.57 14.50 13.62
C SER A 368 -3.15 14.93 12.22
N LYS A 369 -3.04 16.25 12.04
CA LYS A 369 -2.52 16.91 10.83
C LYS A 369 -1.01 17.11 10.98
N GLY A 370 -0.24 16.61 10.03
CA GLY A 370 1.22 16.67 10.04
C GLY A 370 1.81 16.75 8.64
N PHE A 371 3.11 16.56 8.51
CA PHE A 371 3.81 16.56 7.22
C PHE A 371 4.81 15.41 7.10
N GLN A 372 5.16 15.11 5.86
CA GLN A 372 6.36 14.37 5.50
C GLN A 372 7.19 15.25 4.56
N HIS A 373 8.51 15.21 4.70
CA HIS A 373 9.42 15.78 3.70
C HIS A 373 10.56 14.81 3.37
N SER A 374 11.19 15.03 2.22
CA SER A 374 12.46 14.40 1.83
C SER A 374 13.25 15.32 0.89
N LEU A 375 14.57 15.21 0.91
CA LEU A 375 15.42 15.83 -0.11
C LEU A 375 15.40 15.01 -1.41
N LYS A 376 15.39 15.71 -2.55
CA LYS A 376 15.33 15.15 -3.90
C LYS A 376 16.37 15.80 -4.81
N PRO A 377 17.32 15.04 -5.38
CA PRO A 377 18.11 15.48 -6.52
C PRO A 377 17.16 15.69 -7.71
N THR A 378 17.26 16.84 -8.37
CA THR A 378 16.44 17.17 -9.54
C THR A 378 17.26 17.94 -10.58
N SER A 379 16.78 18.06 -11.81
CA SER A 379 17.46 18.82 -12.88
C SER A 379 17.67 20.31 -12.58
N GLN A 380 16.92 20.90 -11.64
CA GLN A 380 17.17 22.26 -11.13
C GLN A 380 18.17 22.32 -9.96
N GLY A 381 18.76 21.19 -9.56
CA GLY A 381 19.56 21.04 -8.34
C GLY A 381 18.83 20.28 -7.23
N LEU A 382 19.21 20.51 -5.98
CA LEU A 382 18.59 19.85 -4.83
C LEU A 382 17.26 20.53 -4.46
N ALA A 383 16.22 19.76 -4.12
CA ALA A 383 14.93 20.29 -3.68
C ALA A 383 14.38 19.54 -2.45
N LEU A 384 13.75 20.27 -1.53
CA LEU A 384 12.99 19.71 -0.41
C LEU A 384 11.54 19.48 -0.88
N CYS A 385 11.12 18.22 -1.01
CA CYS A 385 9.74 17.86 -1.34
C CYS A 385 8.93 17.66 -0.06
N LEU A 386 7.95 18.54 0.23
CA LEU A 386 7.12 18.50 1.44
C LEU A 386 5.64 18.27 1.10
N ASP A 387 4.99 17.30 1.74
CA ASP A 387 3.56 17.03 1.55
C ASP A 387 2.82 16.83 2.88
N TYR A 388 1.54 17.21 2.86
CA TYR A 388 0.61 17.13 3.97
C TYR A 388 0.14 15.69 4.26
N SER A 389 0.14 15.32 5.55
CA SER A 389 -0.26 14.02 6.07
C SER A 389 -1.38 14.13 7.10
N VAL A 390 -2.29 13.15 7.10
CA VAL A 390 -3.34 13.01 8.14
C VAL A 390 -3.34 11.57 8.64
N LEU A 391 -3.28 11.40 9.96
CA LEU A 391 -3.31 10.09 10.62
C LEU A 391 -4.33 10.08 11.75
N ALA A 392 -5.08 8.99 11.90
CA ALA A 392 -5.77 8.71 13.15
C ALA A 392 -4.76 8.28 14.21
N VAL A 393 -4.80 8.92 15.37
CA VAL A 393 -3.93 8.66 16.53
C VAL A 393 -4.76 8.57 17.79
N ARG A 394 -4.33 7.78 18.77
CA ARG A 394 -4.94 7.79 20.10
C ARG A 394 -4.60 9.10 20.81
N LYS A 395 -5.57 9.69 21.50
CA LYS A 395 -5.40 10.91 22.30
C LYS A 395 -4.41 10.66 23.46
N ARG A 396 -3.66 11.69 23.85
CA ARG A 396 -2.81 11.69 25.05
C ARG A 396 -3.67 11.99 26.28
N ILE A 397 -4.43 11.00 26.72
CA ILE A 397 -5.39 11.07 27.86
C ILE A 397 -5.09 9.99 28.90
N SER A 398 -5.69 10.11 30.08
CA SER A 398 -5.54 9.07 31.12
C SER A 398 -6.11 7.73 30.63
N VAL A 399 -5.55 6.61 31.11
CA VAL A 399 -6.03 5.28 30.67
C VAL A 399 -7.49 5.05 31.07
N LEU A 400 -7.94 5.57 32.22
CA LEU A 400 -9.33 5.47 32.65
C LEU A 400 -10.29 6.28 31.77
N GLU A 401 -9.89 7.46 31.33
CA GLU A 401 -10.65 8.31 30.41
C GLU A 401 -10.71 7.69 29.00
N PHE A 402 -9.59 7.15 28.51
CA PHE A 402 -9.59 6.37 27.27
C PHE A 402 -10.55 5.18 27.33
N LEU A 403 -10.60 4.45 28.46
CA LEU A 403 -11.53 3.34 28.62
C LEU A 403 -13.00 3.80 28.66
N LYS A 404 -13.30 4.94 29.28
CA LYS A 404 -14.65 5.54 29.27
C LYS A 404 -15.09 5.96 27.85
N GLU A 405 -14.18 6.52 27.05
CA GLU A 405 -14.50 6.88 25.66
C GLU A 405 -14.58 5.64 24.75
N HIS A 406 -13.65 4.68 24.88
CA HIS A 406 -13.44 3.61 23.89
C HIS A 406 -14.24 2.33 24.16
N VAL A 407 -14.55 2.01 25.42
CA VAL A 407 -15.22 0.76 25.79
C VAL A 407 -16.67 1.06 26.19
N TYR A 408 -17.61 0.67 25.33
CA TYR A 408 -19.04 0.94 25.53
C TYR A 408 -19.56 0.37 26.85
N GLY A 409 -20.19 1.22 27.67
CA GLY A 409 -20.70 0.85 29.00
C GLY A 409 -19.62 0.57 30.04
N PHE A 410 -18.41 1.13 29.88
CA PHE A 410 -17.36 1.05 30.89
C PHE A 410 -17.61 1.98 32.08
N GLU A 411 -17.90 1.34 33.21
CA GLU A 411 -17.85 1.93 34.56
C GLU A 411 -16.88 1.13 35.44
N PHE A 412 -16.37 1.70 36.54
CA PHE A 412 -15.38 1.02 37.39
C PHE A 412 -15.85 -0.34 37.92
N GLY A 413 -17.12 -0.46 38.36
CA GLY A 413 -17.71 -1.74 38.80
C GLY A 413 -17.88 -2.78 37.69
N SER A 414 -17.88 -2.34 36.42
CA SER A 414 -18.02 -3.22 35.25
C SER A 414 -16.71 -3.88 34.80
N PHE A 415 -15.56 -3.51 35.39
CA PHE A 415 -14.23 -3.89 34.91
C PHE A 415 -14.08 -5.39 34.69
N GLN A 416 -14.48 -6.23 35.66
CA GLN A 416 -14.29 -7.68 35.56
C GLN A 416 -15.12 -8.30 34.43
N ARG A 417 -16.35 -7.81 34.20
CA ARG A 417 -17.22 -8.21 33.09
C ARG A 417 -16.60 -7.83 31.74
N LEU A 418 -15.95 -6.68 31.66
CA LEU A 418 -15.37 -6.12 30.43
C LEU A 418 -13.87 -6.41 30.27
N LYS A 419 -13.21 -7.12 31.19
CA LYS A 419 -11.73 -7.33 31.25
C LYS A 419 -11.13 -7.73 29.89
N ARG A 420 -11.81 -8.58 29.11
CA ARG A 420 -11.38 -8.98 27.75
C ARG A 420 -11.42 -7.84 26.73
N GLN A 421 -12.47 -7.01 26.74
CA GLN A 421 -12.61 -5.87 25.82
C GLN A 421 -11.60 -4.77 26.17
N ILE A 422 -11.47 -4.46 27.47
CA ILE A 422 -10.48 -3.53 28.01
C ILE A 422 -9.05 -3.98 27.64
N MET A 423 -8.74 -5.27 27.80
CA MET A 423 -7.45 -5.83 27.38
C MET A 423 -7.22 -5.69 25.87
N SER A 424 -8.25 -5.97 25.05
CA SER A 424 -8.16 -5.82 23.59
C SER A 424 -7.92 -4.38 23.16
N ALA A 425 -8.39 -3.39 23.92
CA ALA A 425 -8.17 -1.97 23.65
C ALA A 425 -6.77 -1.48 24.07
N LEU A 426 -6.21 -2.03 25.16
CA LEU A 426 -4.94 -1.56 25.76
C LEU A 426 -3.70 -2.39 25.41
N LYS A 427 -3.82 -3.66 25.01
CA LYS A 427 -2.67 -4.55 24.80
C LYS A 427 -1.72 -4.00 23.74
N GLY A 428 -0.43 -3.93 24.05
CA GLY A 428 0.60 -3.40 23.18
C GLY A 428 0.66 -1.87 23.08
N LEU A 429 -0.30 -1.14 23.68
CA LEU A 429 -0.20 0.31 23.80
C LEU A 429 0.91 0.71 24.77
N LYS A 430 1.42 1.92 24.57
CA LYS A 430 2.42 2.55 25.41
C LYS A 430 1.79 3.58 26.34
N VAL A 431 2.26 3.57 27.58
CA VAL A 431 1.85 4.52 28.62
C VAL A 431 3.07 5.20 29.26
N THR A 432 2.92 6.45 29.64
CA THR A 432 3.76 7.14 30.62
C THR A 432 3.05 7.16 31.98
N VAL A 433 3.81 7.44 33.04
CA VAL A 433 3.27 7.55 34.40
C VAL A 433 3.14 9.01 34.83
N THR A 434 2.20 9.30 35.73
CA THR A 434 1.99 10.65 36.30
C THR A 434 2.77 10.90 37.60
N HIS A 435 3.10 9.84 38.35
CA HIS A 435 3.78 9.91 39.66
C HIS A 435 5.29 10.22 39.58
N ARG A 436 5.88 10.29 38.38
CA ARG A 436 7.31 10.60 38.15
C ARG A 436 7.45 11.51 36.95
N ARG A 437 8.47 12.38 36.92
CA ARG A 437 8.71 13.37 35.85
C ARG A 437 9.48 12.77 34.66
N THR A 438 9.18 11.52 34.34
CA THR A 438 9.98 10.70 33.42
C THR A 438 9.44 10.67 31.99
N LYS A 439 10.35 10.67 31.01
CA LYS A 439 10.05 10.36 29.59
C LYS A 439 9.97 8.84 29.32
N GLN A 440 10.08 7.98 30.35
CA GLN A 440 10.05 6.52 30.17
C GLN A 440 8.68 6.03 29.69
N LYS A 441 8.69 5.23 28.60
CA LYS A 441 7.50 4.67 27.96
C LYS A 441 7.39 3.17 28.26
N TYR A 442 6.36 2.78 28.98
CA TYR A 442 6.03 1.39 29.30
C TYR A 442 5.10 0.81 28.24
N THR A 443 5.07 -0.51 28.06
CA THR A 443 4.18 -1.19 27.10
C THR A 443 3.26 -2.13 27.86
N VAL A 444 1.95 -2.00 27.68
CA VAL A 444 0.94 -2.78 28.39
C VAL A 444 0.92 -4.22 27.84
N THR A 445 1.27 -5.18 28.69
CA THR A 445 1.27 -6.62 28.38
C THR A 445 -0.01 -7.30 28.83
N GLY A 446 -0.52 -6.90 30.01
CA GLY A 446 -1.63 -7.54 30.69
C GLY A 446 -2.27 -6.67 31.78
N PHE A 447 -3.09 -7.31 32.61
CA PHE A 447 -3.50 -6.80 33.92
C PHE A 447 -3.01 -7.77 34.99
N THR A 448 -2.89 -7.29 36.22
CA THR A 448 -2.74 -8.18 37.37
C THR A 448 -4.01 -9.02 37.58
N ASP A 449 -3.84 -10.21 38.17
CA ASP A 449 -4.97 -11.06 38.56
C ASP A 449 -5.62 -10.59 39.87
N GLN A 450 -4.82 -9.96 40.74
CA GLN A 450 -5.27 -9.34 41.99
C GLN A 450 -5.63 -7.86 41.80
N ARG A 451 -6.47 -7.32 42.70
CA ARG A 451 -6.79 -5.89 42.79
C ARG A 451 -5.59 -5.13 43.38
N ALA A 452 -5.44 -3.85 43.07
CA ALA A 452 -4.30 -3.05 43.52
C ALA A 452 -4.15 -3.01 45.06
N CYS A 453 -5.25 -3.07 45.81
CA CYS A 453 -5.25 -3.15 47.27
C CYS A 453 -4.72 -4.46 47.86
N ASP A 454 -4.75 -5.55 47.09
CA ASP A 454 -4.36 -6.89 47.56
C ASP A 454 -2.92 -7.24 47.17
N ILE A 455 -2.35 -6.55 46.15
CA ILE A 455 -1.00 -6.79 45.68
C ILE A 455 0.03 -6.45 46.76
N THR A 456 0.89 -7.42 47.05
CA THR A 456 2.15 -7.23 47.78
C THR A 456 3.34 -7.49 46.86
N PHE A 457 4.48 -6.89 47.19
CA PHE A 457 5.76 -7.20 46.58
C PHE A 457 6.90 -7.00 47.58
N THR A 458 8.03 -7.65 47.35
CA THR A 458 9.21 -7.52 48.20
C THR A 458 10.02 -6.30 47.76
N THR A 459 10.28 -5.38 48.67
CA THR A 459 11.24 -4.28 48.47
C THR A 459 12.62 -4.74 48.93
N GLU A 460 13.55 -4.88 48.00
CA GLU A 460 14.98 -5.09 48.27
C GLU A 460 15.69 -3.72 48.32
N ASP A 461 16.47 -3.50 49.38
CA ASP A 461 17.31 -2.31 49.50
C ASP A 461 18.46 -2.36 48.45
N PRO A 462 18.65 -1.30 47.62
CA PRO A 462 19.84 -1.16 46.77
C PRO A 462 21.17 -1.55 47.40
N ASN A 463 21.35 -1.20 48.67
CA ASN A 463 22.63 -1.26 49.36
C ASN A 463 22.77 -2.51 50.25
N GLY A 464 21.72 -3.35 50.31
CA GLY A 464 21.69 -4.56 51.14
C GLY A 464 21.76 -4.32 52.65
N GLN A 465 21.53 -3.10 53.13
CA GLN A 465 21.59 -2.72 54.54
C GLN A 465 20.26 -3.02 55.27
N VAL A 466 19.13 -2.95 54.55
CA VAL A 466 17.80 -3.29 55.08
C VAL A 466 17.34 -4.66 54.55
N PRO A 467 16.88 -5.60 55.40
CA PRO A 467 16.40 -6.90 54.95
C PRO A 467 15.16 -6.78 54.06
N PRO A 468 14.92 -7.73 53.12
CA PRO A 468 13.81 -7.65 52.17
C PRO A 468 12.45 -7.59 52.88
N LYS A 469 11.72 -6.48 52.73
CA LYS A 469 10.41 -6.24 53.36
C LYS A 469 9.30 -6.51 52.36
N THR A 470 8.28 -7.29 52.75
CA THR A 470 7.03 -7.38 51.98
C THR A 470 6.19 -6.13 52.22
N VAL A 471 5.87 -5.39 51.16
CA VAL A 471 5.10 -4.14 51.22
C VAL A 471 3.88 -4.26 50.31
N ARG A 472 2.74 -3.70 50.73
CA ARG A 472 1.54 -3.60 49.88
C ARG A 472 1.72 -2.49 48.85
N LEU A 473 1.26 -2.72 47.63
CA LEU A 473 1.47 -1.80 46.50
C LEU A 473 0.96 -0.38 46.80
N LEU A 474 -0.24 -0.26 47.36
CA LEU A 474 -0.82 1.05 47.69
C LEU A 474 -0.14 1.74 48.85
N ASP A 475 0.41 0.98 49.80
CA ASP A 475 1.13 1.55 50.94
C ASP A 475 2.51 2.07 50.48
N TYR A 476 3.21 1.33 49.59
CA TYR A 476 4.40 1.84 48.89
C TYR A 476 4.13 3.16 48.14
N PHE A 477 3.04 3.24 47.37
CA PHE A 477 2.71 4.49 46.66
C PHE A 477 2.39 5.63 47.64
N ARG A 478 1.72 5.36 48.78
CA ARG A 478 1.38 6.38 49.79
C ARG A 478 2.60 6.86 50.59
N GLU A 479 3.49 5.95 50.99
CA GLU A 479 4.73 6.29 51.71
C GLU A 479 5.69 7.09 50.82
N LYS A 480 5.77 6.73 49.53
CA LYS A 480 6.76 7.28 48.61
C LYS A 480 6.31 8.52 47.84
N TYR A 481 5.01 8.66 47.61
CA TYR A 481 4.40 9.79 46.91
C TYR A 481 3.17 10.27 47.72
N PRO A 482 3.38 10.86 48.90
CA PRO A 482 2.30 11.20 49.84
C PRO A 482 1.26 12.18 49.27
N GLU A 483 1.60 12.93 48.22
CA GLU A 483 0.70 13.78 47.45
C GLU A 483 -0.30 13.02 46.55
N LEU A 484 -0.13 11.70 46.37
CA LEU A 484 -1.00 10.87 45.53
C LEU A 484 -2.10 10.17 46.32
N ASN A 485 -3.35 10.40 45.90
CA ASN A 485 -4.51 9.70 46.40
C ASN A 485 -5.11 8.80 45.31
N ILE A 486 -4.87 7.48 45.40
CA ILE A 486 -5.39 6.46 44.49
C ILE A 486 -6.85 6.14 44.90
N LYS A 487 -7.80 6.52 44.03
CA LYS A 487 -9.25 6.53 44.33
C LYS A 487 -9.98 5.24 44.00
N HIS A 488 -9.39 4.36 43.18
CA HIS A 488 -9.98 3.11 42.72
C HIS A 488 -9.11 1.90 43.11
N PRO A 489 -8.84 1.69 44.42
CA PRO A 489 -7.93 0.65 44.91
C PRO A 489 -8.38 -0.78 44.57
N THR A 490 -9.65 -0.97 44.21
CA THR A 490 -10.24 -2.24 43.79
C THR A 490 -10.01 -2.61 42.32
N LEU A 491 -9.51 -1.69 41.49
CA LEU A 491 -9.09 -2.01 40.12
C LEU A 491 -7.78 -2.82 40.14
N PRO A 492 -7.54 -3.73 39.17
CA PRO A 492 -6.22 -4.32 38.99
C PRO A 492 -5.23 -3.27 38.47
N CYS A 493 -3.94 -3.59 38.50
CA CYS A 493 -2.90 -2.78 37.86
C CYS A 493 -2.67 -3.19 36.41
N LEU A 494 -2.10 -2.29 35.61
CA LEU A 494 -1.48 -2.65 34.34
C LEU A 494 -0.22 -3.47 34.63
N ASP A 495 -0.11 -4.63 33.99
CA ASP A 495 1.19 -5.28 33.82
C ASP A 495 1.92 -4.60 32.65
N VAL A 496 3.15 -4.16 32.92
CA VAL A 496 4.08 -3.60 31.94
C VAL A 496 5.45 -4.28 31.99
N GLY A 497 5.49 -5.48 32.58
CA GLY A 497 6.66 -6.33 32.69
C GLY A 497 7.27 -6.73 31.35
N LYS A 498 8.56 -7.10 31.37
CA LYS A 498 9.26 -7.64 30.20
C LYS A 498 10.13 -8.82 30.60
N GLY A 499 10.06 -9.90 29.82
CA GLY A 499 10.89 -11.08 30.03
C GLY A 499 10.72 -11.73 31.40
N GLY A 500 9.50 -11.83 31.90
CA GLY A 500 9.18 -12.41 33.22
C GLY A 500 9.40 -11.49 34.42
N ARG A 501 9.95 -10.27 34.23
CA ARG A 501 10.06 -9.29 35.32
C ARG A 501 8.70 -8.66 35.61
N VAL A 502 8.26 -8.75 36.86
CA VAL A 502 7.07 -8.08 37.40
C VAL A 502 7.28 -6.56 37.38
N ASN A 503 6.31 -5.82 36.83
CA ASN A 503 6.22 -4.36 36.96
C ASN A 503 4.76 -3.94 36.85
N TYR A 504 4.16 -3.53 37.96
CA TYR A 504 2.73 -3.23 38.07
C TYR A 504 2.49 -1.75 38.31
N LEU A 505 1.62 -1.16 37.50
CA LEU A 505 1.26 0.26 37.58
C LEU A 505 -0.25 0.42 37.82
N PRO A 506 -0.69 1.12 38.88
CA PRO A 506 -2.09 1.49 39.06
C PRO A 506 -2.62 2.23 37.82
N ILE A 507 -3.79 1.82 37.32
CA ILE A 507 -4.35 2.32 36.05
C ILE A 507 -4.57 3.84 36.09
N GLU A 508 -4.93 4.38 37.26
CA GLU A 508 -5.08 5.82 37.52
C GLU A 508 -3.81 6.64 37.27
N LEU A 509 -2.63 6.05 37.48
CA LEU A 509 -1.35 6.73 37.35
C LEU A 509 -0.78 6.64 35.93
N CYS A 510 -1.56 6.16 34.96
CA CYS A 510 -1.12 5.89 33.59
C CYS A 510 -1.81 6.80 32.57
N VAL A 511 -1.04 7.35 31.64
CA VAL A 511 -1.48 8.20 30.53
C VAL A 511 -1.00 7.59 29.22
N LEU A 512 -1.86 7.56 28.19
CA LEU A 512 -1.47 7.07 26.86
C LEU A 512 -0.41 7.97 26.23
N VAL A 513 0.63 7.34 25.68
CA VAL A 513 1.70 8.03 24.92
C VAL A 513 1.15 8.62 23.62
N GLU A 514 1.64 9.80 23.27
CA GLU A 514 1.37 10.52 22.03
C GLU A 514 1.83 9.78 20.74
N GLY A 515 1.22 10.11 19.61
CA GLY A 515 1.58 9.56 18.28
C GLY A 515 1.28 8.07 18.06
N GLN A 516 0.52 7.45 18.95
CA GLN A 516 0.12 6.04 18.81
C GLN A 516 -0.98 5.88 17.77
N ARG A 517 -0.57 5.66 16.51
CA ARG A 517 -1.46 5.45 15.36
C ARG A 517 -2.57 4.44 15.64
N TYR A 518 -3.80 4.84 15.31
CA TYR A 518 -4.96 3.96 15.27
C TYR A 518 -5.14 3.44 13.83
N PRO A 519 -5.43 2.14 13.60
CA PRO A 519 -5.70 1.63 12.25
C PRO A 519 -6.94 2.30 11.65
N LYS A 520 -6.86 2.75 10.39
CA LYS A 520 -8.00 3.42 9.74
C LYS A 520 -9.13 2.45 9.39
N GLU A 521 -8.79 1.16 9.35
CA GLU A 521 -9.66 0.02 9.08
C GLU A 521 -10.59 -0.30 10.26
N ASP A 522 -10.16 0.05 11.48
CA ASP A 522 -10.87 -0.22 12.73
C ASP A 522 -11.73 0.99 13.17
N LEU A 523 -11.66 2.11 12.45
CA LEU A 523 -12.50 3.29 12.69
C LEU A 523 -13.96 2.99 12.34
N ASP A 524 -14.90 3.57 13.10
CA ASP A 524 -16.31 3.57 12.72
C ASP A 524 -16.55 4.39 11.43
N TYR A 525 -17.77 4.26 10.89
CA TYR A 525 -18.15 4.88 9.63
C TYR A 525 -18.01 6.42 9.62
N ASN A 526 -18.37 7.09 10.72
CA ASN A 526 -18.34 8.55 10.84
C ASN A 526 -16.90 9.03 11.00
N ALA A 527 -16.14 8.41 11.90
CA ALA A 527 -14.72 8.70 12.11
C ALA A 527 -13.90 8.49 10.83
N ALA A 528 -14.13 7.39 10.11
CA ALA A 528 -13.50 7.10 8.83
C ALA A 528 -13.90 8.09 7.73
N ALA A 529 -15.15 8.55 7.71
CA ALA A 529 -15.63 9.57 6.77
C ALA A 529 -14.99 10.94 7.03
N PHE A 530 -14.93 11.38 8.28
CA PHE A 530 -14.32 12.66 8.67
C PHE A 530 -12.81 12.67 8.43
N LEU A 531 -12.09 11.62 8.83
CA LEU A 531 -10.64 11.48 8.52
C LEU A 531 -10.37 11.52 7.01
N LYS A 532 -11.26 10.90 6.21
CA LYS A 532 -11.18 10.93 4.74
C LYS A 532 -11.43 12.33 4.19
N GLU A 533 -12.40 13.07 4.70
CA GLU A 533 -12.66 14.47 4.31
C GLU A 533 -11.44 15.35 4.58
N MET A 534 -10.87 15.28 5.80
CA MET A 534 -9.65 15.99 6.18
C MET A 534 -8.42 15.63 5.31
N SER A 535 -8.42 14.46 4.69
CA SER A 535 -7.35 13.98 3.81
C SER A 535 -7.52 14.45 2.35
N LEU A 536 -8.75 14.67 1.91
CA LEU A 536 -9.13 15.00 0.53
C LEU A 536 -9.18 16.52 0.28
N VAL A 537 -8.14 17.20 0.75
CA VAL A 537 -8.00 18.67 0.67
C VAL A 537 -7.85 19.14 -0.78
N GLN A 538 -8.58 20.19 -1.15
CA GLN A 538 -8.54 20.83 -2.47
C GLN A 538 -7.15 21.46 -2.76
N PRO A 539 -6.76 21.63 -4.04
CA PRO A 539 -5.40 22.05 -4.42
C PRO A 539 -4.91 23.32 -3.74
N ASN A 540 -5.74 24.37 -3.72
CA ASN A 540 -5.37 25.66 -3.11
C ASN A 540 -5.21 25.56 -1.59
N ASP A 541 -6.06 24.79 -0.90
CA ASP A 541 -5.97 24.60 0.55
C ASP A 541 -4.79 23.71 0.93
N ARG A 542 -4.49 22.69 0.12
CA ARG A 542 -3.31 21.83 0.31
C ARG A 542 -2.03 22.65 0.10
N LYS A 543 -1.97 23.50 -0.93
CA LYS A 543 -0.88 24.45 -1.17
C LYS A 543 -0.67 25.37 0.03
N ARG A 544 -1.73 26.04 0.52
CA ARG A 544 -1.67 26.90 1.73
C ARG A 544 -1.16 26.14 2.95
N THR A 545 -1.67 24.93 3.17
CA THR A 545 -1.25 24.06 4.29
C THR A 545 0.23 23.68 4.20
N ILE A 546 0.72 23.28 3.03
CA ILE A 546 2.14 22.93 2.79
C ILE A 546 3.04 24.13 3.04
N CYS A 547 2.70 25.32 2.50
CA CYS A 547 3.49 26.54 2.73
C CYS A 547 3.48 26.97 4.21
N GLY A 548 2.37 26.78 4.92
CA GLY A 548 2.29 27.00 6.36
C GLY A 548 3.21 26.05 7.14
N MET A 549 3.17 24.75 6.84
CA MET A 549 4.00 23.73 7.48
C MET A 549 5.51 23.91 7.21
N LEU A 550 5.89 24.46 6.07
CA LEU A 550 7.28 24.81 5.78
C LEU A 550 7.77 25.99 6.65
N LYS A 551 6.90 26.99 6.87
CA LYS A 551 7.19 28.24 7.59
C LYS A 551 6.94 28.14 9.11
N ASP A 552 6.42 27.02 9.59
CA ASP A 552 6.19 26.77 11.02
C ASP A 552 7.52 26.66 11.78
N LYS A 553 7.57 27.18 13.02
CA LYS A 553 8.75 27.10 13.90
C LYS A 553 9.22 25.67 14.20
N HIS A 554 8.32 24.69 14.13
CA HIS A 554 8.59 23.27 14.28
C HIS A 554 8.66 22.53 12.93
N GLY A 555 8.54 23.26 11.82
CA GLY A 555 8.77 22.79 10.45
C GLY A 555 10.24 22.50 10.14
N PRO A 556 10.56 21.98 8.95
CA PRO A 556 11.94 21.64 8.57
C PRO A 556 12.86 22.86 8.41
N CYS A 557 12.29 24.05 8.24
CA CYS A 557 13.01 25.33 8.08
C CYS A 557 12.83 26.25 9.30
N GLY A 558 12.49 25.66 10.46
CA GLY A 558 12.45 26.35 11.75
C GLY A 558 13.76 26.19 12.52
N GLY A 559 14.14 27.22 13.27
CA GLY A 559 15.45 27.33 13.91
C GLY A 559 16.60 27.40 12.90
N ASP A 560 17.84 27.42 13.40
CA ASP A 560 19.02 27.66 12.58
C ASP A 560 19.78 26.39 12.16
N ILE A 561 19.25 25.19 12.49
CA ILE A 561 19.95 23.91 12.28
C ILE A 561 20.32 23.67 10.81
N SER A 562 19.45 24.00 9.85
CA SER A 562 19.81 23.83 8.42
C SER A 562 20.86 24.85 7.97
N THR A 563 20.68 26.12 8.35
CA THR A 563 21.61 27.23 8.09
C THR A 563 23.02 26.95 8.64
N ASN A 564 23.10 26.38 9.84
CA ASN A 564 24.33 25.98 10.53
C ASN A 564 25.15 24.92 9.78
N PHE A 565 24.51 24.08 8.95
CA PHE A 565 25.18 23.13 8.06
C PHE A 565 25.47 23.73 6.67
N GLY A 566 25.20 25.03 6.47
CA GLY A 566 25.30 25.71 5.18
C GLY A 566 24.21 25.30 4.19
N ILE A 567 23.02 24.95 4.67
CA ILE A 567 21.85 24.51 3.88
C ILE A 567 20.74 25.56 3.99
N ASP A 568 20.40 26.22 2.88
CA ASP A 568 19.31 27.20 2.76
C ASP A 568 18.18 26.63 1.89
N VAL A 569 16.93 26.89 2.28
CA VAL A 569 15.73 26.39 1.59
C VAL A 569 14.87 27.55 1.15
N LEU A 570 14.72 27.74 -0.16
CA LEU A 570 13.85 28.77 -0.72
C LEU A 570 12.39 28.45 -0.38
N LYS A 571 11.73 29.38 0.31
CA LYS A 571 10.41 29.16 0.94
C LYS A 571 9.22 29.26 -0.04
N ASP A 572 9.50 29.44 -1.33
CA ASP A 572 8.53 29.45 -2.41
C ASP A 572 8.55 28.12 -3.18
N MET A 573 7.36 27.68 -3.59
CA MET A 573 7.21 26.48 -4.42
C MET A 573 7.92 26.67 -5.77
N THR A 574 8.60 25.62 -6.22
CA THR A 574 9.17 25.53 -7.57
C THR A 574 8.09 25.86 -8.59
N ARG A 575 8.36 26.84 -9.46
CA ARG A 575 7.51 27.18 -10.60
C ARG A 575 8.09 26.56 -11.85
N LEU A 576 7.24 25.97 -12.67
CA LEU A 576 7.62 25.42 -13.97
C LEU A 576 6.45 25.48 -14.93
N GLN A 577 6.73 25.36 -16.23
CA GLN A 577 5.70 25.24 -17.24
C GLN A 577 5.50 23.76 -17.62
N GLY A 578 4.33 23.22 -17.29
CA GLY A 578 3.92 21.89 -17.72
C GLY A 578 3.35 21.90 -19.15
N ARG A 579 3.38 20.75 -19.80
CA ARG A 579 2.73 20.52 -21.09
C ARG A 579 1.43 19.76 -20.88
N VAL A 580 0.38 20.10 -21.62
CA VAL A 580 -0.82 19.24 -21.72
C VAL A 580 -0.78 18.54 -23.06
N ILE A 581 -0.58 17.23 -23.07
CA ILE A 581 -0.57 16.41 -24.31
C ILE A 581 -2.00 16.07 -24.76
N LYS A 582 -2.16 15.71 -26.03
CA LYS A 582 -3.48 15.50 -26.65
C LYS A 582 -4.08 14.18 -26.15
N PRO A 583 -5.35 14.12 -25.72
CA PRO A 583 -6.02 12.83 -25.50
C PRO A 583 -6.21 12.10 -26.84
N PRO A 584 -6.20 10.76 -26.87
CA PRO A 584 -6.49 10.02 -28.07
C PRO A 584 -7.93 10.23 -28.51
N GLN A 585 -8.19 10.07 -29.80
CA GLN A 585 -9.55 9.95 -30.30
C GLN A 585 -10.01 8.50 -30.12
N LEU A 586 -11.08 8.32 -29.35
CA LEU A 586 -11.66 7.02 -29.02
C LEU A 586 -12.56 6.53 -30.15
N MET A 587 -12.69 5.20 -30.26
CA MET A 587 -13.63 4.54 -31.16
C MET A 587 -14.63 3.73 -30.35
N LEU A 588 -15.91 3.90 -30.68
CA LEU A 588 -17.04 3.14 -30.17
C LEU A 588 -17.91 2.66 -31.34
N LYS A 589 -18.93 1.85 -31.05
CA LYS A 589 -19.87 1.35 -32.06
C LYS A 589 -21.21 2.07 -31.91
N ALA A 590 -21.70 2.69 -32.96
CA ALA A 590 -23.04 3.31 -32.98
C ALA A 590 -24.14 2.24 -32.99
N GLU A 591 -25.38 2.63 -32.66
CA GLU A 591 -26.53 1.72 -32.61
C GLU A 591 -26.84 1.03 -33.95
N ASN A 592 -26.50 1.68 -35.07
CA ASN A 592 -26.59 1.11 -36.43
C ASN A 592 -25.46 0.11 -36.77
N GLY A 593 -24.54 -0.14 -35.84
CA GLY A 593 -23.43 -1.09 -36.00
C GLY A 593 -22.14 -0.50 -36.56
N ASN A 594 -22.13 0.75 -37.04
CA ASN A 594 -20.92 1.37 -37.59
C ASN A 594 -19.96 1.84 -36.49
N MET A 595 -18.66 1.75 -36.77
CA MET A 595 -17.62 2.32 -35.89
C MET A 595 -17.62 3.85 -36.01
N VAL A 596 -17.63 4.54 -34.87
CA VAL A 596 -17.70 6.00 -34.77
C VAL A 596 -16.61 6.55 -33.86
N GLY A 597 -15.98 7.63 -34.30
CA GLY A 597 -15.02 8.39 -33.51
C GLY A 597 -15.73 9.22 -32.45
N VAL A 598 -15.26 9.13 -31.21
CA VAL A 598 -15.85 9.83 -30.06
C VAL A 598 -14.80 10.75 -29.43
N ALA A 599 -15.11 12.05 -29.45
CA ALA A 599 -14.34 13.05 -28.72
C ALA A 599 -14.61 12.93 -27.22
N VAL A 600 -13.55 13.04 -26.41
CA VAL A 600 -13.66 13.11 -24.95
C VAL A 600 -14.09 14.49 -24.49
N ASP A 601 -14.65 14.58 -23.29
CA ASP A 601 -14.98 15.86 -22.64
C ASP A 601 -13.74 16.76 -22.49
N ARG A 602 -13.89 18.06 -22.79
CA ARG A 602 -12.77 19.01 -22.89
C ARG A 602 -12.06 19.29 -21.57
N GLU A 603 -12.75 19.15 -20.43
CA GLU A 603 -12.17 19.41 -19.11
C GLU A 603 -11.70 18.12 -18.43
N SER A 604 -12.56 17.10 -18.44
CA SER A 604 -12.35 15.88 -17.66
C SER A 604 -11.82 14.69 -18.45
N CYS A 605 -11.75 14.81 -19.78
CA CYS A 605 -11.39 13.73 -20.71
C CYS A 605 -12.24 12.46 -20.57
N GLN A 606 -13.44 12.57 -19.99
CA GLN A 606 -14.39 11.45 -19.85
C GLN A 606 -15.22 11.28 -21.13
N TRP A 607 -15.74 10.08 -21.34
CA TRP A 607 -16.72 9.79 -22.39
C TRP A 607 -17.93 9.09 -21.77
N ASN A 608 -18.96 8.78 -22.57
CA ASN A 608 -20.13 8.05 -22.10
C ASN A 608 -20.71 7.12 -23.18
N LEU A 609 -21.53 6.17 -22.71
CA LEU A 609 -22.22 5.16 -23.53
C LEU A 609 -23.74 5.43 -23.51
N ILE A 610 -24.13 6.69 -23.72
CA ILE A 610 -25.55 7.10 -23.77
C ILE A 610 -26.13 6.93 -25.18
N ARG A 611 -25.34 7.23 -26.22
CA ARG A 611 -25.70 7.13 -27.65
C ARG A 611 -24.85 6.11 -28.43
N ASN A 612 -23.99 5.38 -27.72
CA ASN A 612 -23.00 4.48 -28.29
C ASN A 612 -22.97 3.18 -27.49
N THR A 613 -22.67 2.09 -28.19
CA THR A 613 -22.45 0.74 -27.67
C THR A 613 -20.95 0.46 -27.50
N VAL A 614 -20.63 -0.64 -26.81
CA VAL A 614 -19.25 -1.15 -26.73
C VAL A 614 -18.77 -1.65 -28.11
N VAL A 615 -17.45 -1.61 -28.35
CA VAL A 615 -16.85 -2.01 -29.62
C VAL A 615 -17.12 -3.48 -29.97
N GLU A 616 -16.86 -4.38 -29.01
CA GLU A 616 -17.12 -5.81 -29.14
C GLU A 616 -17.94 -6.28 -27.93
N GLY A 617 -19.26 -6.35 -28.09
CA GLY A 617 -20.19 -6.84 -27.08
C GLY A 617 -20.29 -8.36 -27.12
N LYS A 618 -20.14 -9.02 -25.96
CA LYS A 618 -20.24 -10.48 -25.82
C LYS A 618 -21.64 -10.90 -25.36
N SER A 619 -22.19 -11.90 -26.04
CA SER A 619 -23.50 -12.46 -25.72
C SER A 619 -23.48 -13.25 -24.40
N LEU A 620 -24.36 -12.89 -23.48
CA LEU A 620 -24.55 -13.55 -22.19
C LEU A 620 -25.87 -14.33 -22.20
N LEU A 621 -25.77 -15.60 -22.59
CA LEU A 621 -26.90 -16.51 -22.80
C LEU A 621 -27.16 -17.42 -21.60
N ARG A 622 -26.09 -17.93 -20.97
CA ARG A 622 -26.14 -18.86 -19.83
C ARG A 622 -25.59 -18.18 -18.59
N TRP A 623 -26.45 -17.51 -17.83
CA TRP A 623 -26.08 -16.86 -16.58
C TRP A 623 -27.15 -17.09 -15.53
N ALA A 624 -26.78 -16.93 -14.26
CA ALA A 624 -27.67 -17.08 -13.12
C ALA A 624 -27.40 -15.99 -12.08
N VAL A 625 -28.35 -15.81 -11.17
CA VAL A 625 -28.22 -14.92 -10.01
C VAL A 625 -28.09 -15.77 -8.74
N LEU A 626 -27.13 -15.44 -7.88
CA LEU A 626 -27.06 -15.94 -6.51
C LEU A 626 -27.31 -14.76 -5.57
N ASP A 627 -28.50 -14.71 -4.98
CA ASP A 627 -28.93 -13.60 -4.14
C ASP A 627 -28.78 -13.91 -2.65
N PHE A 628 -27.68 -13.45 -2.05
CA PHE A 628 -27.46 -13.52 -0.60
C PHE A 628 -28.31 -12.52 0.19
N SER A 629 -29.14 -11.70 -0.48
CA SER A 629 -30.06 -10.77 0.16
C SER A 629 -31.46 -11.29 0.38
N SER A 630 -31.87 -12.41 -0.24
CA SER A 630 -33.23 -12.94 -0.15
C SER A 630 -33.68 -13.19 1.30
N ASN A 631 -32.79 -13.74 2.13
CA ASN A 631 -33.02 -13.98 3.56
C ASN A 631 -32.70 -12.77 4.46
N GLY A 632 -32.35 -11.62 3.87
CA GLY A 632 -32.06 -10.37 4.57
C GLY A 632 -33.30 -9.62 5.06
N ARG A 633 -33.05 -8.50 5.75
CA ARG A 633 -34.11 -7.55 6.13
C ARG A 633 -34.77 -6.99 4.87
N PRO A 634 -36.08 -6.65 4.88
CA PRO A 634 -36.79 -6.18 3.69
C PRO A 634 -36.11 -5.00 2.97
N ALA A 635 -35.50 -4.05 3.70
CA ALA A 635 -34.77 -2.92 3.12
C ALA A 635 -33.42 -3.31 2.46
N ASP A 636 -32.87 -4.48 2.79
CA ASP A 636 -31.61 -5.01 2.26
C ASP A 636 -31.82 -5.99 1.09
N ARG A 637 -33.05 -6.47 0.84
CA ARG A 637 -33.41 -7.43 -0.23
C ARG A 637 -33.28 -6.81 -1.63
N LEU A 638 -32.89 -7.62 -2.62
CA LEU A 638 -32.91 -7.26 -4.03
C LEU A 638 -34.34 -6.97 -4.49
N ASN A 639 -34.54 -5.93 -5.32
CA ASN A 639 -35.84 -5.65 -5.91
C ASN A 639 -35.99 -6.28 -7.30
N ASP A 640 -37.23 -6.66 -7.65
CA ASP A 640 -37.56 -7.33 -8.90
C ASP A 640 -37.22 -6.48 -10.14
N SER A 641 -37.13 -5.15 -9.98
CA SER A 641 -36.79 -4.23 -11.06
C SER A 641 -35.32 -4.26 -11.48
N PHE A 642 -34.41 -4.78 -10.64
CA PHE A 642 -32.97 -4.70 -10.90
C PHE A 642 -32.54 -5.54 -12.10
N ILE A 643 -32.99 -6.80 -12.17
CA ILE A 643 -32.58 -7.74 -13.22
C ILE A 643 -33.07 -7.26 -14.61
N PRO A 644 -34.36 -6.91 -14.82
CA PRO A 644 -34.83 -6.34 -16.09
C PRO A 644 -34.09 -5.05 -16.48
N LYS A 645 -33.78 -4.16 -15.51
CA LYS A 645 -33.01 -2.94 -15.78
C LYS A 645 -31.57 -3.24 -16.21
N LEU A 646 -30.91 -4.24 -15.60
CA LEU A 646 -29.57 -4.66 -15.98
C LEU A 646 -29.57 -5.29 -17.37
N VAL A 647 -30.49 -6.22 -17.64
CA VAL A 647 -30.68 -6.86 -18.95
C VAL A 647 -30.93 -5.81 -20.03
N ALA A 648 -31.89 -4.90 -19.82
CA ALA A 648 -32.18 -3.82 -20.76
C ALA A 648 -30.98 -2.89 -20.98
N ARG A 649 -30.18 -2.57 -19.95
CA ARG A 649 -29.01 -1.71 -20.10
C ARG A 649 -27.85 -2.42 -20.81
N CYS A 650 -27.61 -3.70 -20.54
CA CYS A 650 -26.61 -4.49 -21.26
C CYS A 650 -26.95 -4.59 -22.76
N ASN A 651 -28.22 -4.88 -23.10
CA ASN A 651 -28.66 -4.90 -24.51
C ASN A 651 -28.48 -3.52 -25.18
N LYS A 652 -28.85 -2.41 -24.50
CA LYS A 652 -28.57 -1.03 -24.97
C LYS A 652 -27.08 -0.68 -25.07
N LEU A 653 -26.19 -1.45 -24.44
CA LEU A 653 -24.75 -1.31 -24.57
C LEU A 653 -24.16 -2.19 -25.69
N GLY A 654 -24.99 -2.96 -26.41
CA GLY A 654 -24.53 -3.90 -27.44
C GLY A 654 -24.12 -5.28 -26.91
N LEU A 655 -24.34 -5.56 -25.61
CA LEU A 655 -24.16 -6.90 -25.04
C LEU A 655 -25.50 -7.63 -25.10
N TYR A 656 -25.65 -8.57 -26.04
CA TYR A 656 -26.86 -9.40 -26.11
C TYR A 656 -27.01 -10.22 -24.82
N MET A 657 -28.00 -9.91 -23.99
CA MET A 657 -28.19 -10.50 -22.67
C MET A 657 -29.63 -10.97 -22.52
N ASN A 658 -29.81 -12.26 -22.29
CA ASN A 658 -31.12 -12.84 -21.97
C ASN A 658 -31.45 -12.62 -20.48
N GLU A 659 -32.69 -12.95 -20.07
CA GLU A 659 -33.02 -13.19 -18.67
C GLU A 659 -32.15 -14.33 -18.08
N PRO A 660 -31.91 -14.35 -16.74
CA PRO A 660 -31.09 -15.40 -16.13
C PRO A 660 -31.82 -16.75 -16.17
N LEU A 661 -31.06 -17.84 -16.29
CA LEU A 661 -31.60 -19.21 -16.31
C LEU A 661 -32.40 -19.53 -15.05
N PHE A 662 -31.99 -18.96 -13.91
CA PHE A 662 -32.69 -18.97 -12.63
C PHE A 662 -32.04 -17.97 -11.65
N THR A 663 -32.78 -17.64 -10.59
CA THR A 663 -32.25 -17.01 -9.38
C THR A 663 -32.21 -18.05 -8.26
N GLU A 664 -31.06 -18.20 -7.63
CA GLU A 664 -30.83 -19.05 -6.45
C GLU A 664 -30.78 -18.17 -5.20
N ALA A 665 -31.59 -18.48 -4.19
CA ALA A 665 -31.58 -17.77 -2.92
C ALA A 665 -30.39 -18.22 -2.06
N GLY A 666 -29.69 -17.25 -1.46
CA GLY A 666 -28.56 -17.50 -0.57
C GLY A 666 -28.68 -16.81 0.78
N ASP A 667 -27.78 -17.16 1.70
CA ASP A 667 -27.58 -16.48 2.98
C ASP A 667 -26.12 -16.04 3.12
N MET A 668 -25.88 -14.85 3.64
CA MET A 668 -24.52 -14.32 3.89
C MET A 668 -23.67 -15.22 4.82
N ARG A 669 -24.28 -16.14 5.58
CA ARG A 669 -23.57 -17.18 6.34
C ARG A 669 -22.89 -18.23 5.46
N GLN A 670 -23.40 -18.49 4.26
CA GLN A 670 -22.82 -19.49 3.33
C GLN A 670 -21.48 -19.05 2.73
N ILE A 671 -21.19 -17.74 2.74
CA ILE A 671 -19.89 -17.21 2.30
C ILE A 671 -18.88 -17.07 3.46
N ALA A 672 -19.25 -17.46 4.67
CA ALA A 672 -18.36 -17.40 5.83
C ALA A 672 -17.22 -18.44 5.77
N SER A 673 -17.39 -19.53 5.00
CA SER A 673 -16.35 -20.51 4.74
C SER A 673 -16.37 -20.99 3.29
N ALA A 674 -15.26 -21.56 2.80
CA ALA A 674 -15.18 -22.09 1.44
C ALA A 674 -15.88 -23.44 1.29
N GLU A 675 -15.89 -24.24 2.36
CA GLU A 675 -16.45 -25.58 2.46
C GLU A 675 -17.98 -25.57 2.28
N ALA A 676 -18.66 -24.55 2.82
CA ALA A 676 -20.09 -24.36 2.61
C ALA A 676 -20.42 -23.86 1.19
N LEU A 677 -19.50 -23.12 0.57
CA LEU A 677 -19.73 -22.40 -0.67
C LEU A 677 -19.43 -23.24 -1.93
N LEU A 678 -18.42 -24.12 -1.88
CA LEU A 678 -18.07 -25.04 -2.97
C LEU A 678 -19.27 -25.88 -3.46
N PRO A 679 -19.96 -26.68 -2.61
CA PRO A 679 -21.08 -27.49 -3.07
C PRO A 679 -22.27 -26.65 -3.52
N LEU A 680 -22.43 -25.41 -3.04
CA LEU A 680 -23.45 -24.49 -3.55
C LEU A 680 -23.13 -24.05 -4.99
N MET A 681 -21.89 -23.63 -5.26
CA MET A 681 -21.46 -23.23 -6.60
C MET A 681 -21.48 -24.39 -7.61
N GLU A 682 -21.10 -25.59 -7.19
CA GLU A 682 -21.19 -26.80 -8.01
C GLU A 682 -22.64 -27.15 -8.36
N ARG A 683 -23.55 -27.13 -7.39
CA ARG A 683 -25.00 -27.34 -7.65
C ARG A 683 -25.55 -26.30 -8.62
N ILE A 684 -25.20 -25.02 -8.46
CA ILE A 684 -25.60 -23.95 -9.36
C ILE A 684 -25.09 -24.21 -10.78
N ASN A 685 -23.82 -24.59 -10.96
CA ASN A 685 -23.27 -24.89 -12.29
C ASN A 685 -23.92 -26.12 -12.93
N ASN A 686 -24.17 -27.18 -12.14
CA ASN A 686 -24.83 -28.40 -12.61
C ASN A 686 -26.29 -28.15 -13.00
N ARG A 687 -27.04 -27.35 -12.23
CA ARG A 687 -28.39 -26.88 -12.59
C ARG A 687 -28.36 -26.08 -13.90
N ALA A 688 -27.36 -25.22 -14.10
CA ALA A 688 -27.19 -24.49 -15.35
C ALA A 688 -26.85 -25.39 -16.55
N ARG A 689 -26.07 -26.47 -16.36
CA ARG A 689 -25.86 -27.50 -17.40
C ARG A 689 -27.16 -28.16 -17.83
N GLN A 690 -28.02 -28.51 -16.87
CA GLN A 690 -29.32 -29.14 -17.12
C GLN A 690 -30.29 -28.21 -17.84
N VAL A 691 -30.45 -26.97 -17.37
CA VAL A 691 -31.43 -26.00 -17.92
C VAL A 691 -30.92 -25.32 -19.20
N GLY A 692 -29.66 -24.88 -19.20
CA GLY A 692 -29.06 -24.06 -20.25
C GLY A 692 -28.22 -24.83 -21.28
N LYS A 693 -28.19 -26.17 -21.22
CA LYS A 693 -27.38 -27.05 -22.10
C LYS A 693 -25.87 -26.70 -22.12
N GLY A 694 -25.32 -26.21 -21.00
CA GLY A 694 -23.88 -25.91 -20.88
C GLY A 694 -23.50 -25.22 -19.58
N ASN A 695 -22.21 -25.04 -19.34
CA ASN A 695 -21.70 -24.28 -18.18
C ASN A 695 -22.21 -22.83 -18.18
N LEU A 696 -22.29 -22.24 -16.98
CA LEU A 696 -22.48 -20.81 -16.81
C LEU A 696 -21.34 -20.03 -17.45
N GLN A 697 -21.70 -18.99 -18.22
CA GLN A 697 -20.78 -17.95 -18.65
C GLN A 697 -20.52 -16.92 -17.54
N LEU A 698 -21.52 -16.69 -16.67
CA LEU A 698 -21.40 -15.76 -15.53
C LEU A 698 -22.36 -16.14 -14.39
N LEU A 699 -21.91 -15.92 -13.15
CA LEU A 699 -22.75 -15.91 -11.96
C LEU A 699 -22.76 -14.52 -11.34
N LEU A 700 -23.95 -13.91 -11.21
CA LEU A 700 -24.15 -12.60 -10.59
C LEU A 700 -24.45 -12.79 -9.09
N CYS A 701 -23.49 -12.48 -8.22
CA CYS A 701 -23.61 -12.61 -6.78
C CYS A 701 -24.09 -11.29 -6.14
N VAL A 702 -25.32 -11.25 -5.66
CA VAL A 702 -25.89 -10.07 -4.98
C VAL A 702 -25.70 -10.21 -3.47
N MET A 703 -25.02 -9.24 -2.85
CA MET A 703 -24.67 -9.24 -1.43
C MET A 703 -25.37 -8.07 -0.71
N THR A 704 -25.76 -8.26 0.55
CA THR A 704 -26.40 -7.19 1.35
C THR A 704 -25.41 -6.09 1.75
N ARG A 705 -24.16 -6.46 2.02
CA ARG A 705 -23.08 -5.60 2.50
C ARG A 705 -21.73 -6.05 1.96
N LYS A 706 -20.70 -5.21 2.14
CA LYS A 706 -19.31 -5.69 2.06
C LYS A 706 -19.08 -6.69 3.19
N ASP A 707 -18.40 -7.78 2.89
CA ASP A 707 -18.17 -8.88 3.82
C ASP A 707 -16.85 -9.57 3.50
N HIS A 708 -16.15 -10.09 4.52
CA HIS A 708 -14.89 -10.82 4.33
C HIS A 708 -15.09 -12.10 3.50
N GLY A 709 -16.28 -12.70 3.55
CA GLY A 709 -16.65 -13.87 2.74
C GLY A 709 -16.56 -13.68 1.22
N TYR A 710 -16.41 -12.44 0.73
CA TYR A 710 -16.12 -12.17 -0.68
C TYR A 710 -14.90 -12.96 -1.21
N LYS A 711 -13.88 -13.19 -0.36
CA LYS A 711 -12.70 -13.96 -0.74
C LYS A 711 -13.02 -15.42 -1.06
N HIS A 712 -13.96 -16.02 -0.33
CA HIS A 712 -14.42 -17.40 -0.58
C HIS A 712 -15.16 -17.49 -1.92
N ILE A 713 -16.04 -16.53 -2.22
CA ILE A 713 -16.71 -16.44 -3.54
C ILE A 713 -15.67 -16.46 -4.65
N LYS A 714 -14.63 -15.63 -4.53
CA LYS A 714 -13.59 -15.52 -5.54
C LYS A 714 -12.74 -16.77 -5.65
N TRP A 715 -12.14 -17.22 -4.56
CA TRP A 715 -11.27 -18.38 -4.56
C TRP A 715 -11.96 -19.65 -5.07
N VAL A 716 -13.17 -19.95 -4.59
CA VAL A 716 -13.92 -21.14 -4.98
C VAL A 716 -14.34 -21.08 -6.46
N SER A 717 -14.94 -19.97 -6.91
CA SER A 717 -15.39 -19.86 -8.30
C SER A 717 -14.23 -19.89 -9.30
N GLU A 718 -13.08 -19.31 -8.95
CA GLU A 718 -11.99 -19.06 -9.90
C GLU A 718 -10.90 -20.17 -9.89
N THR A 719 -10.70 -20.88 -8.78
CA THR A 719 -9.72 -21.99 -8.69
C THR A 719 -10.32 -23.39 -8.66
N LYS A 720 -11.59 -23.56 -8.24
CA LYS A 720 -12.21 -24.88 -8.05
C LYS A 720 -13.29 -25.18 -9.09
N VAL A 721 -14.24 -24.26 -9.31
CA VAL A 721 -15.44 -24.53 -10.12
C VAL A 721 -15.34 -23.99 -11.56
N GLY A 722 -14.48 -22.99 -11.80
CA GLY A 722 -14.24 -22.43 -13.14
C GLY A 722 -15.36 -21.53 -13.66
N ILE A 723 -15.98 -20.73 -12.78
CA ILE A 723 -17.09 -19.82 -13.09
C ILE A 723 -16.63 -18.36 -12.96
N VAL A 724 -16.88 -17.56 -13.99
CA VAL A 724 -16.70 -16.10 -13.93
C VAL A 724 -17.76 -15.50 -13.01
N THR A 725 -17.33 -14.81 -11.93
CA THR A 725 -18.26 -14.16 -10.99
C THR A 725 -18.22 -12.63 -11.06
N GLN A 726 -19.40 -12.02 -11.02
CA GLN A 726 -19.58 -10.59 -10.82
C GLN A 726 -20.38 -10.37 -9.53
N CYS A 727 -19.83 -9.61 -8.59
CA CYS A 727 -20.50 -9.33 -7.32
C CYS A 727 -21.02 -7.89 -7.28
N CYS A 728 -22.16 -7.66 -6.61
CA CYS A 728 -22.71 -6.33 -6.39
C CYS A 728 -23.43 -6.22 -5.04
N LEU A 729 -23.63 -4.99 -4.57
CA LEU A 729 -24.41 -4.73 -3.34
C LEU A 729 -25.87 -4.45 -3.68
N SER A 730 -26.81 -5.13 -3.01
CA SER A 730 -28.26 -4.95 -3.21
C SER A 730 -28.68 -3.48 -3.08
N LYS A 731 -28.17 -2.75 -2.09
CA LYS A 731 -28.40 -1.31 -1.90
C LYS A 731 -28.01 -0.43 -3.11
N MET A 732 -27.03 -0.85 -3.91
CA MET A 732 -26.62 -0.13 -5.14
C MET A 732 -27.36 -0.66 -6.38
N ALA A 733 -27.61 -1.96 -6.44
CA ALA A 733 -28.45 -2.61 -7.45
C ALA A 733 -29.87 -2.02 -7.47
N ASN A 734 -30.51 -1.95 -6.30
CA ASN A 734 -31.88 -1.45 -6.11
C ASN A 734 -32.05 0.02 -6.50
N LYS A 735 -31.00 0.84 -6.34
CA LYS A 735 -31.00 2.23 -6.82
C LYS A 735 -31.10 2.34 -8.33
N GLY A 736 -30.66 1.32 -9.08
CA GLY A 736 -30.86 1.20 -10.52
C GLY A 736 -30.34 2.37 -11.36
N GLN A 737 -29.36 3.13 -10.87
CA GLN A 737 -28.84 4.30 -11.60
C GLN A 737 -28.16 3.87 -12.90
N ASP A 738 -28.48 4.53 -14.02
CA ASP A 738 -28.00 4.13 -15.35
C ASP A 738 -26.47 3.97 -15.41
N GLN A 739 -25.73 4.96 -14.92
CA GLN A 739 -24.26 4.92 -14.87
C GLN A 739 -23.71 3.72 -14.07
N TYR A 740 -24.42 3.29 -13.02
CA TYR A 740 -24.03 2.12 -12.23
C TYR A 740 -24.28 0.83 -13.02
N LEU A 741 -25.43 0.70 -13.68
CA LEU A 741 -25.76 -0.43 -14.55
C LEU A 741 -24.81 -0.51 -15.74
N ALA A 742 -24.48 0.62 -16.36
CA ALA A 742 -23.53 0.68 -17.47
C ALA A 742 -22.11 0.26 -17.05
N ASN A 743 -21.64 0.72 -15.88
CA ASN A 743 -20.37 0.27 -15.32
C ASN A 743 -20.36 -1.23 -14.97
N LEU A 744 -21.50 -1.78 -14.54
CA LEU A 744 -21.66 -3.21 -14.28
C LEU A 744 -21.63 -4.02 -15.59
N GLY A 745 -22.33 -3.55 -16.63
CA GLY A 745 -22.31 -4.13 -17.98
C GLY A 745 -20.91 -4.13 -18.60
N MET A 746 -20.18 -3.01 -18.56
CA MET A 746 -18.79 -2.94 -19.03
C MET A 746 -17.88 -3.99 -18.35
N LYS A 747 -18.03 -4.19 -17.03
CA LYS A 747 -17.29 -5.21 -16.29
C LYS A 747 -17.67 -6.63 -16.71
N ILE A 748 -18.95 -6.88 -16.97
CA ILE A 748 -19.45 -8.16 -17.51
C ILE A 748 -18.84 -8.41 -18.89
N ASN A 749 -18.89 -7.43 -19.81
CA ASN A 749 -18.35 -7.59 -21.16
C ASN A 749 -16.87 -7.99 -21.17
N ALA A 750 -16.05 -7.26 -20.43
CA ALA A 750 -14.61 -7.48 -20.40
C ALA A 750 -14.23 -8.84 -19.78
N LYS A 751 -14.98 -9.30 -18.77
CA LYS A 751 -14.85 -10.66 -18.20
C LYS A 751 -15.20 -11.77 -19.17
N LEU A 752 -16.10 -11.51 -20.12
CA LEU A 752 -16.47 -12.42 -21.21
C LEU A 752 -15.54 -12.28 -22.44
N GLY A 753 -14.48 -11.45 -22.36
CA GLY A 753 -13.52 -11.24 -23.43
C GLY A 753 -13.95 -10.24 -24.51
N GLY A 754 -14.91 -9.37 -24.22
CA GLY A 754 -15.33 -8.26 -25.09
C GLY A 754 -14.46 -7.02 -24.95
N ILE A 755 -14.64 -6.06 -25.86
CA ILE A 755 -13.89 -4.78 -25.93
C ILE A 755 -14.86 -3.63 -25.69
N ASN A 756 -14.59 -2.83 -24.65
CA ASN A 756 -15.47 -1.73 -24.25
C ASN A 756 -15.23 -0.44 -25.04
N VAL A 757 -13.98 -0.16 -25.39
CA VAL A 757 -13.51 1.01 -26.12
C VAL A 757 -12.27 0.62 -26.92
N ASP A 758 -12.06 1.27 -28.06
CA ASP A 758 -10.87 1.13 -28.90
C ASP A 758 -10.30 2.53 -29.22
N LEU A 759 -9.13 2.62 -29.84
CA LEU A 759 -8.52 3.89 -30.25
C LEU A 759 -8.55 4.03 -31.78
N SER A 760 -8.69 5.26 -32.27
CA SER A 760 -8.69 5.55 -33.72
C SER A 760 -7.35 5.20 -34.37
N ASN A 761 -6.25 5.53 -33.69
CA ASN A 761 -4.88 5.24 -34.10
C ASN A 761 -4.34 4.04 -33.30
N PRO A 762 -3.40 3.25 -33.86
CA PRO A 762 -2.62 2.30 -33.08
C PRO A 762 -1.79 3.02 -32.00
N LEU A 763 -1.42 2.30 -30.95
CA LEU A 763 -0.48 2.80 -29.95
C LEU A 763 0.92 3.00 -30.56
N PRO A 764 1.76 3.91 -30.04
CA PRO A 764 3.15 4.03 -30.49
C PRO A 764 3.90 2.68 -30.41
N LEU A 765 4.57 2.30 -31.51
CA LEU A 765 5.21 1.00 -31.80
C LEU A 765 4.26 -0.18 -32.14
N PHE A 766 2.94 0.01 -32.10
CA PHE A 766 1.93 -1.02 -32.43
C PHE A 766 1.49 -0.88 -33.90
N ASP A 767 2.45 -0.70 -34.80
CA ASP A 767 2.23 -0.67 -36.25
C ASP A 767 1.65 -2.01 -36.74
N ASP A 768 0.93 -2.03 -37.86
CA ASP A 768 0.11 -3.19 -38.26
C ASP A 768 0.90 -4.50 -38.51
N ASP A 769 2.22 -4.44 -38.69
CA ASP A 769 3.10 -5.62 -38.76
C ASP A 769 3.85 -5.94 -37.45
N SER A 770 3.83 -5.03 -36.47
CA SER A 770 4.53 -5.21 -35.19
C SER A 770 3.76 -6.13 -34.23
N HIS A 771 4.47 -7.06 -33.60
CA HIS A 771 3.93 -7.87 -32.50
C HIS A 771 4.46 -7.37 -31.16
N VAL A 772 3.69 -6.49 -30.51
CA VAL A 772 4.04 -5.90 -29.21
C VAL A 772 3.20 -6.51 -28.11
N MET A 773 3.82 -6.71 -26.94
CA MET A 773 3.16 -7.15 -25.72
C MET A 773 3.50 -6.22 -24.56
N LEU A 774 2.48 -5.61 -23.95
CA LEU A 774 2.60 -4.88 -22.71
C LEU A 774 2.54 -5.87 -21.54
N ILE A 775 3.46 -5.73 -20.59
CA ILE A 775 3.42 -6.45 -19.32
C ILE A 775 3.23 -5.44 -18.18
N GLY A 776 2.37 -5.76 -17.22
CA GLY A 776 2.24 -5.02 -15.97
C GLY A 776 2.59 -5.92 -14.80
N ALA A 777 3.34 -5.41 -13.81
CA ALA A 777 3.83 -6.19 -12.68
C ALA A 777 3.71 -5.42 -11.35
N ASP A 778 3.17 -6.08 -10.32
CA ASP A 778 3.03 -5.54 -8.95
C ASP A 778 3.22 -6.64 -7.88
N VAL A 779 3.49 -6.23 -6.63
CA VAL A 779 3.65 -7.11 -5.47
C VAL A 779 2.81 -6.65 -4.27
N ASN A 780 1.85 -7.48 -3.87
CA ASN A 780 1.02 -7.24 -2.70
C ASN A 780 1.68 -7.80 -1.43
N HIS A 781 2.15 -6.93 -0.54
CA HIS A 781 2.65 -7.30 0.79
C HIS A 781 1.54 -7.45 1.85
N PRO A 782 1.75 -8.30 2.88
CA PRO A 782 0.81 -8.43 4.00
C PRO A 782 0.88 -7.22 4.95
N ARG A 783 -0.14 -7.10 5.81
CA ARG A 783 -0.34 -5.96 6.74
C ARG A 783 0.89 -5.74 7.64
N PRO A 784 1.18 -4.51 8.13
CA PRO A 784 2.43 -4.22 8.84
C PRO A 784 2.74 -5.04 10.11
N MET A 785 1.73 -5.61 10.79
CA MET A 785 1.93 -6.50 11.96
C MET A 785 1.87 -7.99 11.63
N ASP A 786 1.63 -8.34 10.37
CA ASP A 786 1.80 -9.71 9.88
C ASP A 786 3.29 -10.02 9.77
N VAL A 787 3.68 -11.22 10.21
CA VAL A 787 5.07 -11.69 10.26
C VAL A 787 5.30 -12.99 9.48
N GLY A 788 4.25 -13.59 8.91
CA GLY A 788 4.30 -14.93 8.34
C GLY A 788 3.72 -15.06 6.93
N SER A 789 2.73 -14.24 6.55
CA SER A 789 2.07 -14.37 5.25
C SER A 789 3.02 -14.05 4.08
N PRO A 790 2.92 -14.73 2.93
CA PRO A 790 3.76 -14.46 1.76
C PRO A 790 3.49 -13.07 1.18
N SER A 791 4.41 -12.56 0.36
CA SER A 791 4.06 -11.53 -0.62
C SER A 791 3.48 -12.20 -1.87
N ILE A 792 2.56 -11.54 -2.56
CA ILE A 792 1.94 -12.07 -3.78
C ILE A 792 2.43 -11.22 -4.95
N ALA A 793 3.23 -11.81 -5.83
CA ALA A 793 3.61 -11.21 -7.10
C ALA A 793 2.54 -11.51 -8.16
N ALA A 794 2.27 -10.53 -9.01
CA ALA A 794 1.25 -10.65 -10.05
C ALA A 794 1.72 -9.95 -11.32
N LEU A 795 1.63 -10.66 -12.44
CA LEU A 795 1.90 -10.12 -13.77
C LEU A 795 0.64 -10.23 -14.64
N VAL A 796 0.44 -9.25 -15.53
CA VAL A 796 -0.53 -9.32 -16.62
C VAL A 796 0.17 -9.04 -17.95
N GLY A 797 -0.33 -9.64 -19.02
CA GLY A 797 0.22 -9.51 -20.37
C GLY A 797 -0.87 -9.20 -21.39
N SER A 798 -0.71 -8.14 -22.18
CA SER A 798 -1.70 -7.77 -23.20
C SER A 798 -1.70 -8.75 -24.38
N THR A 799 -2.85 -9.12 -24.91
CA THR A 799 -2.97 -10.08 -26.03
C THR A 799 -3.53 -9.49 -27.31
N SER A 800 -4.17 -8.31 -27.26
CA SER A 800 -4.75 -7.64 -28.43
C SER A 800 -3.73 -6.77 -29.16
N ARG A 801 -3.51 -7.05 -30.46
CA ARG A 801 -2.40 -6.50 -31.29
C ARG A 801 -2.29 -4.97 -31.41
N ARG A 802 -3.40 -4.22 -31.36
CA ARG A 802 -3.43 -2.78 -31.75
C ARG A 802 -3.47 -1.77 -30.58
N VAL A 803 -4.26 -2.08 -29.54
CA VAL A 803 -4.67 -1.11 -28.48
C VAL A 803 -4.59 -1.67 -27.05
N ALA A 804 -4.07 -2.90 -26.88
CA ALA A 804 -3.87 -3.52 -25.56
C ALA A 804 -5.10 -3.42 -24.62
N THR A 805 -6.25 -3.91 -25.09
CA THR A 805 -7.54 -3.94 -24.38
C THR A 805 -7.82 -5.27 -23.66
N LYS A 806 -7.24 -6.37 -24.14
CA LYS A 806 -7.37 -7.73 -23.56
C LYS A 806 -6.06 -8.16 -22.90
N TYR A 807 -6.14 -8.80 -21.74
CA TYR A 807 -4.97 -9.27 -20.98
C TYR A 807 -5.16 -10.70 -20.45
N VAL A 808 -4.07 -11.45 -20.43
CA VAL A 808 -3.88 -12.68 -19.64
C VAL A 808 -3.07 -12.38 -18.37
N GLN A 809 -2.98 -13.33 -17.44
CA GLN A 809 -2.43 -13.09 -16.10
C GLN A 809 -1.52 -14.22 -15.62
N ARG A 810 -0.67 -13.95 -14.61
CA ARG A 810 0.03 -14.93 -13.77
C ARG A 810 0.13 -14.42 -12.33
N ILE A 811 0.04 -15.32 -11.35
CA ILE A 811 0.20 -15.04 -9.91
C ILE A 811 1.23 -16.02 -9.35
N SER A 812 2.15 -15.53 -8.51
CA SER A 812 3.02 -16.40 -7.69
C SER A 812 3.14 -15.87 -6.26
N ALA A 813 3.33 -16.76 -5.30
CA ALA A 813 3.61 -16.41 -3.92
C ALA A 813 5.09 -16.54 -3.61
N GLN A 814 5.60 -15.57 -2.85
CA GLN A 814 7.01 -15.46 -2.52
C GLN A 814 7.22 -15.06 -1.07
N LYS A 815 8.48 -15.07 -0.64
CA LYS A 815 8.90 -14.84 0.75
C LYS A 815 8.27 -13.57 1.36
N HIS A 816 8.01 -13.62 2.66
CA HIS A 816 7.41 -12.52 3.42
C HIS A 816 8.16 -11.20 3.17
N ARG A 817 7.44 -10.16 2.71
CA ARG A 817 7.97 -8.83 2.35
C ARG A 817 9.11 -8.81 1.31
N CYS A 818 9.23 -9.85 0.48
CA CYS A 818 10.05 -9.79 -0.73
C CYS A 818 9.39 -8.89 -1.77
N GLU A 819 9.99 -7.74 -2.09
CA GLU A 819 9.55 -6.86 -3.19
C GLU A 819 9.99 -7.40 -4.56
N LYS A 820 11.21 -7.93 -4.68
CA LYS A 820 11.68 -8.59 -5.92
C LYS A 820 10.71 -9.70 -6.32
N ILE A 821 10.30 -9.74 -7.59
CA ILE A 821 9.52 -10.83 -8.16
C ILE A 821 10.45 -12.03 -8.39
N ILE A 822 10.20 -13.13 -7.68
CA ILE A 822 10.99 -14.35 -7.82
C ILE A 822 10.55 -15.12 -9.07
N GLY A 823 11.49 -15.45 -9.95
CA GLY A 823 11.20 -16.13 -11.23
C GLY A 823 10.50 -15.24 -12.24
N PHE A 824 10.81 -13.94 -12.24
CA PHE A 824 10.25 -12.94 -13.15
C PHE A 824 10.34 -13.35 -14.62
N GLY A 825 11.48 -13.92 -15.04
CA GLY A 825 11.69 -14.37 -16.41
C GLY A 825 10.76 -15.52 -16.80
N ARG A 826 10.56 -16.50 -15.92
CA ARG A 826 9.58 -17.58 -16.13
C ARG A 826 8.17 -17.03 -16.29
N LEU A 827 7.72 -16.15 -15.38
CA LEU A 827 6.36 -15.62 -15.42
C LEU A 827 6.11 -14.79 -16.70
N CYS A 828 7.13 -14.10 -17.21
CA CYS A 828 7.08 -13.43 -18.52
C CYS A 828 7.02 -14.43 -19.68
N LEU A 829 7.83 -15.49 -19.69
CA LEU A 829 7.76 -16.54 -20.72
C LEU A 829 6.38 -17.21 -20.75
N GLU A 830 5.80 -17.53 -19.61
CA GLU A 830 4.45 -18.13 -19.56
C GLU A 830 3.39 -17.18 -20.17
N LEU A 831 3.52 -15.86 -19.97
CA LEU A 831 2.66 -14.87 -20.61
C LEU A 831 2.89 -14.80 -22.13
N ILE A 832 4.15 -14.87 -22.58
CA ILE A 832 4.54 -14.92 -23.99
C ILE A 832 3.98 -16.17 -24.69
N GLU A 833 4.00 -17.34 -24.03
CA GLU A 833 3.34 -18.54 -24.55
C GLU A 833 1.82 -18.35 -24.68
N SER A 834 1.16 -17.70 -23.71
CA SER A 834 -0.26 -17.35 -23.84
C SER A 834 -0.50 -16.38 -25.00
N TYR A 835 0.41 -15.44 -25.27
CA TYR A 835 0.33 -14.54 -26.42
C TYR A 835 0.47 -15.31 -27.74
N GLU A 836 1.46 -16.21 -27.84
CA GLU A 836 1.71 -17.06 -29.01
C GLU A 836 0.53 -17.98 -29.30
N LYS A 837 -0.03 -18.64 -28.28
CA LYS A 837 -1.24 -19.49 -28.40
C LYS A 837 -2.48 -18.72 -28.89
N ILE A 838 -2.54 -17.40 -28.68
CA ILE A 838 -3.66 -16.54 -29.07
C ILE A 838 -3.45 -15.89 -30.45
N ASN A 839 -2.21 -15.46 -30.75
CA ASN A 839 -1.87 -14.69 -31.95
C ASN A 839 -1.17 -15.51 -33.05
N GLY A 840 -0.81 -16.78 -32.79
CA GLY A 840 -0.07 -17.63 -33.71
C GLY A 840 1.43 -17.30 -33.83
N VAL A 841 1.92 -16.31 -33.08
CA VAL A 841 3.30 -15.81 -33.17
C VAL A 841 3.73 -15.17 -31.84
N LYS A 842 5.01 -15.30 -31.49
CA LYS A 842 5.61 -14.65 -30.30
C LYS A 842 5.73 -13.13 -30.50
N PRO A 843 5.64 -12.32 -29.43
CA PRO A 843 5.89 -10.87 -29.54
C PRO A 843 7.36 -10.61 -29.88
N GLN A 844 7.60 -9.62 -30.73
CA GLN A 844 8.93 -9.12 -31.10
C GLN A 844 9.42 -8.04 -30.12
N LYS A 845 8.48 -7.37 -29.43
CA LYS A 845 8.72 -6.21 -28.56
C LYS A 845 7.96 -6.36 -27.24
N LEU A 846 8.63 -6.18 -26.10
CA LEU A 846 8.04 -6.15 -24.76
C LEU A 846 8.14 -4.75 -24.15
N ILE A 847 7.04 -4.26 -23.58
CA ILE A 847 7.04 -3.02 -22.79
C ILE A 847 6.51 -3.35 -21.41
N ILE A 848 7.39 -3.31 -20.42
CA ILE A 848 7.14 -3.80 -19.06
C ILE A 848 6.96 -2.61 -18.13
N PHE A 849 5.84 -2.60 -17.40
CA PHE A 849 5.54 -1.60 -16.37
C PHE A 849 5.55 -2.22 -14.96
N ARG A 850 6.36 -1.68 -14.05
CA ARG A 850 6.56 -2.18 -12.68
C ARG A 850 6.12 -1.15 -11.63
N ASP A 851 5.18 -1.48 -10.75
CA ASP A 851 4.83 -0.66 -9.56
C ASP A 851 5.58 -1.19 -8.33
N GLY A 852 5.25 -0.72 -7.13
CA GLY A 852 5.76 -1.21 -5.84
C GLY A 852 7.14 -0.69 -5.47
N VAL A 853 8.06 -0.64 -6.43
CA VAL A 853 9.48 -0.34 -6.22
C VAL A 853 9.79 1.14 -6.02
N SER A 854 10.67 1.43 -5.05
CA SER A 854 11.25 2.76 -4.82
C SER A 854 12.58 2.95 -5.57
N GLU A 855 13.04 4.20 -5.72
CA GLU A 855 14.32 4.56 -6.36
C GLU A 855 15.51 3.72 -5.84
N GLY A 856 15.57 3.51 -4.52
CA GLY A 856 16.62 2.68 -3.89
C GLY A 856 16.55 1.17 -4.19
N GLN A 857 15.60 0.74 -5.02
CA GLN A 857 15.40 -0.65 -5.44
C GLN A 857 15.52 -0.82 -6.97
N PHE A 858 15.82 0.24 -7.73
CA PHE A 858 16.02 0.16 -9.19
C PHE A 858 17.17 -0.79 -9.55
N ASP A 859 18.24 -0.80 -8.75
CA ASP A 859 19.35 -1.74 -8.85
C ASP A 859 18.86 -3.21 -8.88
N MET A 860 17.90 -3.59 -8.03
CA MET A 860 17.33 -4.94 -7.97
C MET A 860 16.49 -5.25 -9.21
N VAL A 861 15.71 -4.28 -9.70
CA VAL A 861 14.87 -4.47 -10.90
C VAL A 861 15.75 -4.72 -12.14
N LEU A 862 16.86 -3.98 -12.27
CA LEU A 862 17.82 -4.16 -13.37
C LEU A 862 18.66 -5.45 -13.23
N HIS A 863 19.27 -5.70 -12.07
CA HIS A 863 20.24 -6.80 -11.93
C HIS A 863 19.62 -8.14 -11.52
N GLU A 864 18.36 -8.16 -11.05
CA GLU A 864 17.69 -9.38 -10.62
C GLU A 864 16.41 -9.69 -11.39
N GLU A 865 15.54 -8.72 -11.70
CA GLU A 865 14.32 -8.99 -12.49
C GLU A 865 14.62 -9.03 -14.01
N LEU A 866 15.26 -8.01 -14.59
CA LEU A 866 15.58 -7.97 -16.03
C LEU A 866 16.57 -9.06 -16.44
N LEU A 867 17.68 -9.26 -15.69
CA LEU A 867 18.61 -10.36 -15.95
C LEU A 867 18.01 -11.77 -15.75
N ASP A 868 16.88 -11.92 -15.06
CA ASP A 868 16.13 -13.19 -15.02
C ASP A 868 15.30 -13.40 -16.29
N LEU A 869 14.71 -12.34 -16.83
CA LEU A 869 14.06 -12.36 -18.15
C LEU A 869 15.04 -12.69 -19.28
N GLU A 870 16.20 -12.04 -19.34
CA GLU A 870 17.22 -12.33 -20.36
C GLU A 870 17.70 -13.79 -20.31
N ARG A 871 17.98 -14.31 -19.10
CA ARG A 871 18.38 -15.72 -18.91
C ARG A 871 17.26 -16.68 -19.34
N ALA A 872 16.00 -16.37 -19.03
CA ALA A 872 14.87 -17.18 -19.43
C ALA A 872 14.66 -17.17 -20.96
N MET A 873 14.71 -15.99 -21.60
CA MET A 873 14.67 -15.82 -23.05
C MET A 873 15.75 -16.67 -23.73
N LYS A 874 17.02 -16.48 -23.32
CA LYS A 874 18.16 -17.25 -23.83
C LYS A 874 18.00 -18.77 -23.66
N ALA A 875 17.51 -19.22 -22.51
CA ALA A 875 17.27 -20.64 -22.26
C ALA A 875 16.13 -21.23 -23.12
N SER A 876 15.15 -20.41 -23.52
CA SER A 876 14.04 -20.81 -24.40
C SER A 876 14.33 -20.69 -25.90
N GLY A 877 15.54 -20.24 -26.28
CA GLY A 877 15.92 -20.01 -27.68
C GLY A 877 15.13 -18.89 -28.36
N PHE A 878 14.52 -17.99 -27.60
CA PHE A 878 13.70 -16.89 -28.07
C PHE A 878 14.29 -15.55 -27.62
N PHE A 879 14.18 -14.53 -28.48
CA PHE A 879 14.66 -13.18 -28.21
C PHE A 879 13.63 -12.15 -28.69
N CYS A 880 13.48 -11.07 -27.93
CA CYS A 880 12.66 -9.91 -28.24
C CYS A 880 13.24 -8.69 -27.54
N THR A 881 12.98 -7.49 -28.06
CA THR A 881 13.48 -6.24 -27.46
C THR A 881 12.61 -5.77 -26.30
N VAL A 882 13.19 -5.10 -25.31
CA VAL A 882 12.56 -4.77 -24.02
C VAL A 882 12.68 -3.27 -23.69
N THR A 883 11.58 -2.66 -23.26
CA THR A 883 11.60 -1.43 -22.44
C THR A 883 11.05 -1.74 -21.05
N LEU A 884 11.74 -1.29 -20.00
CA LEU A 884 11.36 -1.51 -18.60
C LEU A 884 11.15 -0.17 -17.89
N ILE A 885 9.92 0.05 -17.41
CA ILE A 885 9.44 1.32 -16.90
C ILE A 885 8.87 1.12 -15.50
N VAL A 886 9.40 1.82 -14.51
CA VAL A 886 8.79 1.89 -13.19
C VAL A 886 7.68 2.94 -13.19
N ALA A 887 6.51 2.59 -12.64
CA ALA A 887 5.34 3.45 -12.52
C ALA A 887 4.97 3.67 -11.05
N GLN A 888 5.47 4.75 -10.45
CA GLN A 888 5.24 5.07 -9.04
C GLN A 888 4.02 5.99 -8.85
N LYS A 889 2.92 5.44 -8.34
CA LYS A 889 1.78 6.25 -7.86
C LYS A 889 1.92 6.67 -6.38
N ARG A 890 2.92 6.18 -5.64
CA ARG A 890 3.03 6.32 -4.17
C ARG A 890 4.12 7.31 -3.67
N HIS A 891 4.31 8.45 -4.34
CA HIS A 891 5.25 9.53 -3.94
C HIS A 891 4.63 10.75 -3.22
N GLN A 892 5.43 11.78 -2.92
CA GLN A 892 5.02 13.04 -2.25
C GLN A 892 4.71 14.21 -3.20
N THR A 893 5.27 14.23 -4.42
CA THR A 893 5.06 15.31 -5.40
C THR A 893 3.57 15.57 -5.68
N ARG A 894 3.19 16.85 -5.77
CA ARG A 894 1.88 17.38 -6.17
C ARG A 894 2.07 18.60 -7.07
N LEU A 895 1.18 18.74 -8.04
CA LEU A 895 1.16 19.83 -9.01
C LEU A 895 -0.08 20.70 -8.74
N PHE A 896 0.10 22.01 -8.70
CA PHE A 896 -0.95 22.99 -8.48
C PHE A 896 -0.93 24.01 -9.62
N LEU A 897 -2.10 24.41 -10.12
CA LEU A 897 -2.18 25.54 -11.05
C LEU A 897 -1.78 26.85 -10.35
N GLU A 898 -1.15 27.76 -11.07
CA GLU A 898 -0.87 29.11 -10.58
C GLU A 898 -2.19 29.93 -10.49
N PRO A 899 -2.38 30.87 -9.54
CA PRO A 899 -3.69 31.50 -9.32
C PRO A 899 -4.29 32.28 -10.50
N GLN A 900 -3.45 32.70 -11.47
CA GLN A 900 -3.89 33.37 -12.69
C GLN A 900 -4.31 32.37 -13.79
N SER A 901 -3.84 31.12 -13.75
CA SER A 901 -4.13 30.08 -14.73
C SER A 901 -5.34 29.21 -14.34
N LYS A 902 -6.38 29.80 -13.72
CA LYS A 902 -7.58 29.06 -13.29
C LYS A 902 -8.27 28.38 -14.48
N GLN A 903 -8.15 27.07 -14.56
CA GLN A 903 -8.78 26.24 -15.58
C GLN A 903 -9.62 25.15 -14.91
N GLY A 904 -10.89 25.05 -15.29
CA GLY A 904 -11.81 24.03 -14.78
C GLY A 904 -12.33 24.27 -13.36
N ARG A 905 -13.24 23.40 -12.91
CA ARG A 905 -13.97 23.48 -11.65
C ARG A 905 -13.21 22.91 -10.45
N SER A 906 -12.23 22.03 -10.69
CA SER A 906 -11.49 21.33 -9.62
C SER A 906 -10.25 22.06 -9.09
N ASN A 907 -9.75 23.08 -9.80
CA ASN A 907 -8.43 23.70 -9.55
C ASN A 907 -7.22 22.74 -9.61
N ASN A 908 -7.42 21.49 -10.06
CA ASN A 908 -6.34 20.56 -10.32
C ASN A 908 -5.71 20.83 -11.69
N VAL A 909 -4.47 20.39 -11.88
CA VAL A 909 -3.89 20.34 -13.23
C VAL A 909 -4.74 19.43 -14.14
N PRO A 910 -4.95 19.79 -15.42
CA PRO A 910 -5.84 19.04 -16.31
C PRO A 910 -5.29 17.64 -16.64
N PRO A 911 -6.16 16.70 -17.07
CA PRO A 911 -5.73 15.42 -17.63
C PRO A 911 -4.74 15.64 -18.79
N GLY A 912 -3.73 14.77 -18.88
CA GLY A 912 -2.65 14.90 -19.88
C GLY A 912 -1.56 15.90 -19.49
N THR A 913 -1.56 16.44 -18.27
CA THR A 913 -0.45 17.29 -17.81
C THR A 913 0.82 16.45 -17.59
N VAL A 914 1.86 16.73 -18.37
CA VAL A 914 3.21 16.18 -18.27
C VAL A 914 4.15 17.23 -17.65
N VAL A 915 5.00 16.76 -16.73
CA VAL A 915 6.15 17.50 -16.22
C VAL A 915 7.39 16.61 -16.37
N ASP A 916 8.21 16.94 -17.36
CA ASP A 916 9.43 16.24 -17.73
C ASP A 916 10.65 17.18 -17.79
N THR A 917 10.61 18.27 -17.00
CA THR A 917 11.67 19.25 -16.79
C THR A 917 11.67 19.74 -15.34
N THR A 918 12.74 20.42 -14.92
CA THR A 918 12.88 21.06 -13.60
C THR A 918 12.94 20.08 -12.42
N ILE A 919 11.82 19.44 -12.06
CA ILE A 919 11.66 18.56 -10.88
C ILE A 919 11.93 17.07 -11.13
N ILE A 920 12.28 16.72 -12.37
CA ILE A 920 12.72 15.39 -12.81
C ILE A 920 14.14 15.06 -12.32
N HIS A 921 14.56 13.81 -12.45
CA HIS A 921 15.93 13.38 -12.20
C HIS A 921 16.95 14.17 -13.06
N PRO A 922 18.17 14.48 -12.57
CA PRO A 922 19.16 15.27 -13.30
C PRO A 922 19.51 14.80 -14.72
N PHE A 923 19.65 13.49 -14.96
CA PHE A 923 20.08 12.95 -16.26
C PHE A 923 19.38 11.66 -16.73
N GLU A 924 18.84 10.85 -15.81
CA GLU A 924 18.02 9.65 -16.12
C GLU A 924 16.67 10.01 -16.79
N PHE A 925 16.03 9.03 -17.44
CA PHE A 925 14.79 9.21 -18.18
C PHE A 925 13.53 9.02 -17.33
N ASP A 926 13.09 10.10 -16.67
CA ASP A 926 11.84 10.15 -15.87
C ASP A 926 10.90 11.30 -16.25
N PHE A 927 9.62 11.18 -15.88
CA PHE A 927 8.62 12.25 -15.98
C PHE A 927 7.40 11.99 -15.09
N TYR A 928 6.67 13.06 -14.77
CA TYR A 928 5.36 12.98 -14.11
C TYR A 928 4.24 13.14 -15.15
N LEU A 929 3.22 12.28 -15.10
CA LEU A 929 2.00 12.40 -15.92
C LEU A 929 0.75 12.40 -15.03
N CYS A 930 -0.03 13.47 -15.08
CA CYS A 930 -1.38 13.54 -14.53
C CYS A 930 -2.40 13.16 -15.60
N SER A 931 -2.58 11.86 -15.84
CA SER A 931 -3.47 11.32 -16.88
C SER A 931 -4.97 11.49 -16.62
N HIS A 932 -5.39 11.87 -15.41
CA HIS A 932 -6.79 11.75 -14.97
C HIS A 932 -7.35 13.05 -14.39
N TYR A 933 -8.68 13.19 -14.42
CA TYR A 933 -9.38 14.32 -13.83
C TYR A 933 -9.56 14.15 -12.31
N GLY A 934 -8.96 15.05 -11.53
CA GLY A 934 -9.08 15.10 -10.08
C GLY A 934 -10.38 15.77 -9.64
N SER A 935 -11.48 15.02 -9.56
CA SER A 935 -12.77 15.56 -9.13
C SER A 935 -12.89 15.86 -7.62
N ILE A 936 -12.03 15.26 -6.79
CA ILE A 936 -12.05 15.39 -5.33
C ILE A 936 -10.61 15.46 -4.80
N GLY A 937 -10.34 16.46 -3.97
CA GLY A 937 -9.03 16.70 -3.38
C GLY A 937 -7.96 17.09 -4.41
N THR A 938 -6.69 16.92 -4.05
CA THR A 938 -5.57 17.24 -4.93
C THR A 938 -5.15 16.01 -5.75
N SER A 939 -5.14 16.15 -7.08
CA SER A 939 -4.63 15.17 -8.03
C SER A 939 -3.22 14.72 -7.68
N LYS A 940 -2.93 13.47 -7.99
CA LYS A 940 -1.60 12.90 -7.87
C LYS A 940 -1.14 12.42 -9.25
N PRO A 941 -0.19 13.09 -9.92
CA PRO A 941 0.40 12.52 -11.12
C PRO A 941 1.05 11.18 -10.76
N THR A 942 1.21 10.30 -11.74
CA THR A 942 2.08 9.13 -11.60
C THR A 942 3.48 9.50 -12.10
N HIS A 943 4.50 9.12 -11.34
CA HIS A 943 5.90 9.27 -11.71
C HIS A 943 6.33 8.04 -12.51
N TYR A 944 6.82 8.24 -13.73
CA TYR A 944 7.34 7.19 -14.60
C TYR A 944 8.84 7.36 -14.73
N HIS A 945 9.57 6.26 -14.57
CA HIS A 945 11.03 6.24 -14.67
C HIS A 945 11.44 5.05 -15.55
N VAL A 946 12.10 5.32 -16.67
CA VAL A 946 12.56 4.29 -17.61
C VAL A 946 13.91 3.78 -17.14
N LEU A 947 13.99 2.50 -16.81
CA LEU A 947 15.23 1.87 -16.35
C LEU A 947 16.03 1.28 -17.52
N TRP A 948 15.34 0.71 -18.51
CA TRP A 948 15.92 0.08 -19.68
C TRP A 948 15.07 0.39 -20.91
N ASP A 949 15.69 0.63 -22.07
CA ASP A 949 14.96 0.89 -23.31
C ASP A 949 15.74 0.51 -24.57
N GLU A 950 15.43 -0.65 -25.16
CA GLU A 950 15.96 -1.06 -26.46
C GLU A 950 15.14 -0.50 -27.64
N HIS A 951 13.97 0.08 -27.39
CA HIS A 951 13.09 0.62 -28.43
C HIS A 951 13.40 2.08 -28.79
N ASN A 952 14.33 2.73 -28.07
CA ASN A 952 14.78 4.10 -28.31
C ASN A 952 13.60 5.11 -28.37
N PHE A 953 12.75 5.08 -27.34
CA PHE A 953 11.64 6.01 -27.20
C PHE A 953 12.15 7.44 -26.99
N SER A 954 11.72 8.37 -27.85
CA SER A 954 11.66 9.80 -27.49
C SER A 954 10.66 10.04 -26.35
N SER A 955 10.87 11.08 -25.53
CA SER A 955 9.94 11.52 -24.48
C SER A 955 8.48 11.58 -24.96
N ASP A 956 8.20 12.25 -26.08
CA ASP A 956 6.82 12.42 -26.58
C ASP A 956 6.14 11.09 -26.95
N LYS A 957 6.82 10.20 -27.69
CA LYS A 957 6.28 8.88 -28.05
C LYS A 957 5.90 8.06 -26.81
N LEU A 958 6.75 8.04 -25.79
CA LEU A 958 6.49 7.26 -24.57
C LEU A 958 5.39 7.90 -23.70
N GLN A 959 5.42 9.22 -23.56
CA GLN A 959 4.40 9.96 -22.81
C GLN A 959 3.01 9.80 -23.45
N GLN A 960 2.93 9.86 -24.78
CA GLN A 960 1.68 9.62 -25.53
C GLN A 960 1.23 8.16 -25.40
N LEU A 961 2.12 7.17 -25.55
CA LEU A 961 1.81 5.74 -25.35
C LEU A 961 1.15 5.49 -23.98
N ILE A 962 1.76 6.00 -22.91
CA ILE A 962 1.24 5.82 -21.54
C ILE A 962 -0.07 6.57 -21.35
N TYR A 963 -0.22 7.76 -21.94
CA TYR A 963 -1.46 8.54 -21.81
C TYR A 963 -2.62 7.90 -22.59
N ASP A 964 -2.38 7.43 -23.80
CA ASP A 964 -3.37 6.72 -24.62
C ASP A 964 -3.85 5.45 -23.94
N LEU A 965 -2.90 4.67 -23.38
CA LEU A 965 -3.20 3.52 -22.56
C LEU A 965 -4.10 3.86 -21.37
N CYS A 966 -3.97 5.02 -20.73
CA CYS A 966 -4.86 5.40 -19.63
C CYS A 966 -6.36 5.42 -20.02
N PHE A 967 -6.72 5.46 -21.30
CA PHE A 967 -8.12 5.39 -21.79
C PHE A 967 -8.62 3.96 -22.04
N THR A 968 -7.76 2.93 -22.05
CA THR A 968 -8.16 1.54 -22.39
C THR A 968 -8.61 0.71 -21.17
N PHE A 969 -8.74 1.32 -19.99
CA PHE A 969 -9.14 0.63 -18.76
C PHE A 969 -10.63 0.23 -18.78
N ALA A 970 -10.88 -1.08 -18.84
CA ALA A 970 -12.19 -1.65 -19.16
C ALA A 970 -13.30 -1.38 -18.12
N ARG A 971 -12.99 -0.83 -16.94
CA ARG A 971 -13.93 -0.68 -15.82
C ARG A 971 -14.68 0.67 -15.78
N CYS A 972 -14.31 1.67 -16.58
CA CYS A 972 -14.99 2.97 -16.58
C CYS A 972 -14.74 3.81 -17.84
N CYS A 973 -15.67 4.72 -18.17
CA CYS A 973 -15.56 5.65 -19.30
C CYS A 973 -14.73 6.91 -18.99
N LYS A 974 -13.54 6.75 -18.40
CA LYS A 974 -12.64 7.86 -18.06
C LYS A 974 -11.19 7.41 -18.01
N PRO A 975 -10.22 8.31 -18.29
CA PRO A 975 -8.82 7.97 -18.15
C PRO A 975 -8.46 7.70 -16.69
N VAL A 976 -7.70 6.63 -16.46
CA VAL A 976 -7.20 6.25 -15.13
C VAL A 976 -5.88 6.90 -14.79
N SER A 977 -5.63 7.08 -13.49
CA SER A 977 -4.42 7.73 -12.95
C SER A 977 -3.11 6.96 -13.17
N LEU A 978 -3.20 5.69 -13.55
CA LEU A 978 -2.13 4.70 -13.57
C LEU A 978 -2.35 3.85 -14.81
N VAL A 979 -1.27 3.50 -15.52
CA VAL A 979 -1.36 2.79 -16.80
C VAL A 979 -2.03 1.42 -16.61
N PRO A 980 -2.97 0.98 -17.47
CA PRO A 980 -3.81 -0.19 -17.20
C PRO A 980 -3.07 -1.52 -16.95
N PRO A 981 -1.94 -1.86 -17.60
CA PRO A 981 -1.19 -3.07 -17.26
C PRO A 981 -0.87 -3.13 -15.75
N VAL A 982 -0.40 -2.03 -15.17
CA VAL A 982 -0.12 -1.94 -13.73
C VAL A 982 -1.41 -1.97 -12.91
N TYR A 983 -2.45 -1.26 -13.35
CA TYR A 983 -3.73 -1.24 -12.63
C TYR A 983 -4.32 -2.66 -12.51
N TYR A 984 -4.25 -3.43 -13.60
CA TYR A 984 -4.65 -4.83 -13.62
C TYR A 984 -3.73 -5.74 -12.79
N ALA A 985 -2.43 -5.45 -12.72
CA ALA A 985 -1.50 -6.16 -11.84
C ALA A 985 -1.80 -5.95 -10.34
N ASP A 986 -2.11 -4.71 -9.88
CA ASP A 986 -2.55 -4.42 -8.49
C ASP A 986 -3.89 -5.12 -8.16
N ASP A 987 -4.89 -5.03 -9.06
CA ASP A 987 -6.17 -5.76 -8.93
C ASP A 987 -5.95 -7.29 -8.80
N LEU A 988 -4.96 -7.83 -9.52
CA LEU A 988 -4.60 -9.26 -9.54
C LEU A 988 -3.76 -9.69 -8.33
N ALA A 989 -2.79 -8.88 -7.88
CA ALA A 989 -2.02 -9.13 -6.67
C ALA A 989 -2.92 -9.11 -5.43
N TYR A 990 -3.88 -8.18 -5.39
CA TYR A 990 -4.96 -8.19 -4.41
C TYR A 990 -5.85 -9.43 -4.53
N ARG A 991 -6.16 -9.91 -5.74
CA ARG A 991 -6.92 -11.17 -5.93
C ARG A 991 -6.17 -12.38 -5.35
N GLY A 992 -4.86 -12.52 -5.61
CA GLY A 992 -4.04 -13.58 -5.03
C GLY A 992 -3.93 -13.49 -3.51
N ARG A 993 -3.89 -12.28 -2.93
CA ARG A 993 -4.02 -12.08 -1.46
C ARG A 993 -5.33 -12.66 -0.92
N LEU A 994 -6.46 -12.38 -1.58
CA LEU A 994 -7.76 -12.92 -1.17
C LEU A 994 -7.79 -14.45 -1.24
N TYR A 995 -7.16 -15.06 -2.24
CA TYR A 995 -7.02 -16.53 -2.29
C TYR A 995 -6.25 -17.02 -1.06
N TYR A 996 -5.05 -16.49 -0.80
CA TYR A 996 -4.25 -16.89 0.35
C TYR A 996 -5.01 -16.78 1.68
N GLU A 997 -5.73 -15.67 1.88
CA GLU A 997 -6.57 -15.46 3.08
C GLU A 997 -7.75 -16.43 3.18
N ALA A 998 -8.30 -16.90 2.05
CA ALA A 998 -9.39 -17.89 2.01
C ALA A 998 -8.88 -19.30 2.38
N GLN A 999 -7.72 -19.69 1.84
CA GLN A 999 -7.13 -21.01 2.11
C GLN A 999 -6.62 -21.13 3.54
N THR A 1000 -6.01 -20.07 4.07
CA THR A 1000 -5.45 -20.08 5.42
C THR A 1000 -6.57 -20.30 6.45
N GLU A 1001 -7.73 -19.67 6.28
CA GLU A 1001 -8.91 -19.94 7.11
C GLU A 1001 -9.45 -21.36 6.92
N SER A 1002 -9.60 -21.83 5.67
CA SER A 1002 -10.02 -23.21 5.35
C SER A 1002 -9.17 -24.27 6.06
N ARG A 1003 -7.82 -24.15 6.00
CA ARG A 1003 -6.86 -25.04 6.67
C ARG A 1003 -6.95 -24.99 8.19
N LEU A 1004 -7.26 -23.83 8.77
CA LEU A 1004 -7.45 -23.67 10.21
C LEU A 1004 -8.77 -24.30 10.68
N SER A 1005 -9.84 -24.23 9.86
CA SER A 1005 -11.11 -24.92 10.15
C SER A 1005 -11.05 -26.44 9.96
N SER A 1006 -10.15 -26.98 9.14
CA SER A 1006 -10.04 -28.42 8.87
C SER A 1006 -9.23 -29.21 9.91
N GLY A 1007 -9.02 -28.66 11.11
CA GLY A 1007 -8.49 -29.39 12.28
C GLY A 1007 -7.05 -29.90 12.18
N SER A 1008 -6.31 -29.57 11.12
CA SER A 1008 -4.92 -30.03 10.92
C SER A 1008 -3.93 -29.20 11.73
N SER A 1009 -3.90 -29.45 13.04
CA SER A 1009 -2.91 -28.93 13.98
C SER A 1009 -1.53 -29.59 13.78
N SER A 1010 -0.87 -29.29 12.66
CA SER A 1010 0.56 -29.56 12.49
C SER A 1010 1.38 -28.44 13.14
N SER A 1011 2.16 -28.79 14.15
CA SER A 1011 3.01 -27.92 14.96
C SER A 1011 4.30 -27.47 14.26
N SER A 1012 4.22 -27.12 12.97
CA SER A 1012 5.36 -26.80 12.10
C SER A 1012 5.20 -25.47 11.33
N LEU A 1013 4.85 -24.40 12.05
CA LEU A 1013 4.87 -23.00 11.52
C LEU A 1013 6.28 -22.45 11.23
N ALA A 1014 7.31 -23.30 11.21
CA ALA A 1014 8.72 -22.93 11.07
C ALA A 1014 9.54 -23.85 10.14
N SER A 1015 8.93 -24.85 9.50
CA SER A 1015 9.54 -25.51 8.33
C SER A 1015 9.39 -24.63 7.09
N GLU A 1016 10.30 -24.77 6.12
CA GLU A 1016 10.28 -23.96 4.91
C GLU A 1016 8.91 -24.00 4.24
N VAL A 1017 8.31 -22.83 4.02
CA VAL A 1017 7.04 -22.73 3.30
C VAL A 1017 7.32 -23.03 1.83
N THR A 1018 7.16 -24.30 1.46
CA THR A 1018 6.98 -24.69 0.07
C THR A 1018 5.70 -24.03 -0.43
N PHE A 1019 5.87 -22.95 -1.18
CA PHE A 1019 4.77 -22.24 -1.82
C PHE A 1019 4.19 -23.16 -2.90
N ASP A 1020 3.18 -23.96 -2.54
CA ASP A 1020 2.46 -24.83 -3.48
C ASP A 1020 1.82 -24.00 -4.58
N GLU A 1021 2.47 -23.90 -5.74
CA GLU A 1021 2.00 -23.08 -6.87
C GLU A 1021 0.63 -23.57 -7.41
N ASN A 1022 0.27 -24.84 -7.18
CA ASN A 1022 -1.06 -25.37 -7.52
C ASN A 1022 -2.18 -24.64 -6.76
N PHE A 1023 -1.86 -23.94 -5.69
CA PHE A 1023 -2.83 -23.14 -4.95
C PHE A 1023 -3.34 -21.92 -5.74
N TYR A 1024 -2.44 -21.23 -6.45
CA TYR A 1024 -2.78 -20.06 -7.28
C TYR A 1024 -3.20 -20.45 -8.70
N LYS A 1025 -3.05 -21.74 -9.06
CA LYS A 1025 -3.50 -22.29 -10.33
C LYS A 1025 -5.02 -22.10 -10.48
N LEU A 1026 -5.39 -21.32 -11.48
CA LEU A 1026 -6.78 -21.09 -11.84
C LEU A 1026 -7.36 -22.32 -12.53
N HIS A 1027 -8.69 -22.37 -12.58
CA HIS A 1027 -9.37 -23.35 -13.42
C HIS A 1027 -9.15 -22.98 -14.91
N SER A 1028 -8.81 -23.97 -15.75
CA SER A 1028 -8.40 -23.76 -17.15
C SER A 1028 -9.43 -23.02 -18.00
N SER A 1029 -10.73 -23.16 -17.69
CA SER A 1029 -11.81 -22.43 -18.36
C SER A 1029 -11.75 -20.90 -18.21
N ILE A 1030 -10.97 -20.36 -17.29
CA ILE A 1030 -10.87 -18.91 -17.05
C ILE A 1030 -9.43 -18.37 -17.00
N GLU A 1031 -8.40 -19.23 -17.09
CA GLU A 1031 -7.01 -18.85 -16.80
C GLU A 1031 -6.43 -17.80 -17.76
N ASN A 1032 -6.95 -17.76 -19.00
CA ASN A 1032 -6.62 -16.81 -20.05
C ASN A 1032 -7.70 -15.70 -20.22
N GLY A 1033 -8.58 -15.50 -19.22
CA GLY A 1033 -9.62 -14.47 -19.22
C GLY A 1033 -9.40 -13.36 -18.18
N MET A 1034 -10.04 -12.20 -18.36
CA MET A 1034 -9.94 -11.06 -17.44
C MET A 1034 -10.89 -11.16 -16.23
N PHE A 1035 -10.97 -12.33 -15.59
CA PHE A 1035 -11.87 -12.60 -14.45
C PHE A 1035 -11.61 -11.68 -13.23
N PHE A 1036 -10.39 -11.13 -13.13
CA PHE A 1036 -9.96 -10.27 -12.03
C PHE A 1036 -10.64 -8.88 -12.01
N ILE A 1037 -11.28 -8.46 -13.11
CA ILE A 1037 -11.93 -7.15 -13.30
C ILE A 1037 -12.94 -6.71 -12.23
#